data_AF-A0A7W6MA93-F1
#
_entry.id   AF-A0A7W6MA93-F1
#
_cell.length_a   1.000
_cell.length_b   1.000
_cell.length_c   1.000
_cell.angle_alpha   90.00
_cell.angle_beta   90.00
_cell.angle_gamma   90.00
#
_symmetry.space_group_name_H-M   'P 1'
#
loop_
_entity.id
_entity.type
_entity.pdbx_description
1 polymer ?
#
loop_
_entity_poly.entity_id
_entity_poly.type
_entity_poly.pdbx_seq_one_letter_code
_entity_poly.pdbx_strand_id
1 'polypeptide(L)'
;MALGPETYDTPAAGLAKDRRLFVYNGGFLTQKRVRRILQLSGYSLHVGLPREGDAVAIWGNSPTAHRGRGIADKYSAPLVRIEDAPLRSLFPGRSGEPPLGLLIDEKGVHFDPSTVSKLEELLATHPLDDTALLNRARGAIARITEAHLSKYTGFEADTPAPDPGYVLVIDQTQGDASVRASGADRARFVEMLVFAQEEHPGARVIIKTHPETAQGHRAGYFGPEDANDRITLMTDPISPWTLFEGAVGVYTVSSQLGFEAIFAGHKPRIFGQPFYAGWGLTTDEFPVPRRQRVLTRPQLFAGAMILYPKWYDPYRDRLCTLEDAIETLAAQTRCWREDHAGWTASAMRMWKRKPLQQFFGQHKPVVFEDDPARARATGKRWMVWAGKAQVGHGDAVRVEDGFLRSRGLGAELVPPLSLVCDDLGIYYDPSRPSRLERWIEARADLRPDQRMRAARLIEALTAKGLSKYNPDVPPTDLEKLPKGHRILVPGQVEDDASIRTGTGRVTTNRALLETVRAARPDAIILYKPHPDVEAGLRAGHVETDGLADVVLNRTDPAALLPIVQEVWTMTSLLGFEALLRGVAVTTVGVPFYAGWGLTTDLGDVPPRRRAQLDLEGLVHATLIDYPRYHDPKTRLPCPVEVIVERLANDDLPRLGTGNRLLSKLQGLFATQSHLWRRG
;
A
#
# COMPACT_ATOMS: atom_id res chain seq x y z
N MET A 1 26.45 0.36 5.25
CA MET A 1 27.43 -0.74 5.10
C MET A 1 27.01 -1.87 6.02
N ALA A 2 26.77 -3.07 5.50
CA ALA A 2 26.44 -4.22 6.33
C ALA A 2 27.76 -4.84 6.81
N LEU A 3 28.10 -4.65 8.08
CA LEU A 3 29.18 -5.41 8.71
C LEU A 3 28.77 -6.89 8.69
N GLY A 4 29.69 -7.74 8.21
CA GLY A 4 29.51 -9.19 8.17
C GLY A 4 29.44 -9.79 9.58
N PRO A 5 29.23 -11.10 9.71
CA PRO A 5 29.36 -11.76 11.02
C PRO A 5 30.79 -11.52 11.56
N GLU A 6 30.88 -10.92 12.74
CA GLU A 6 32.17 -10.65 13.37
C GLU A 6 32.84 -11.97 13.79
N THR A 7 34.07 -12.17 13.31
CA THR A 7 34.94 -13.24 13.77
C THR A 7 35.54 -12.86 15.13
N TYR A 8 35.49 -13.82 16.04
CA TYR A 8 35.71 -13.74 17.48
C TYR A 8 37.12 -13.24 17.87
N ASP A 9 37.28 -11.99 18.35
CA ASP A 9 38.42 -11.62 19.24
C ASP A 9 38.29 -10.24 19.92
N THR A 10 37.26 -10.02 20.75
CA THR A 10 37.27 -8.86 21.66
C THR A 10 36.49 -9.16 22.95
N PRO A 11 37.03 -8.85 24.15
CA PRO A 11 36.31 -9.00 25.41
C PRO A 11 35.08 -8.09 25.43
N ALA A 12 33.99 -8.59 26.03
CA ALA A 12 32.72 -7.87 26.15
C ALA A 12 32.86 -6.60 27.02
N ALA A 13 33.28 -5.51 26.40
CA ALA A 13 33.18 -4.15 26.92
C ALA A 13 32.38 -3.32 25.91
N GLY A 14 31.13 -3.73 25.69
CA GLY A 14 30.13 -2.97 24.93
C GLY A 14 28.86 -2.80 25.78
N LEU A 15 28.06 -1.79 25.47
CA LEU A 15 26.74 -1.61 26.09
C LEU A 15 25.93 -2.90 26.00
N ALA A 16 25.12 -3.22 27.02
CA ALA A 16 24.31 -4.44 27.19
C ALA A 16 23.21 -4.68 26.12
N LYS A 17 23.36 -4.14 24.91
CA LYS A 17 22.32 -4.03 23.88
C LYS A 17 22.34 -5.07 22.76
N ASP A 18 23.40 -5.86 22.60
CA ASP A 18 23.46 -6.87 21.54
C ASP A 18 23.59 -8.29 22.12
N ARG A 19 22.46 -9.01 22.21
CA ARG A 19 22.44 -10.42 22.60
C ARG A 19 23.08 -11.24 21.50
N ARG A 20 24.22 -11.89 21.77
CA ARG A 20 24.87 -12.77 20.79
C ARG A 20 23.98 -13.98 20.51
N LEU A 21 23.70 -14.19 19.23
CA LEU A 21 22.80 -15.21 18.73
C LEU A 21 23.51 -16.11 17.72
N PHE A 22 23.85 -17.31 18.15
CA PHE A 22 24.58 -18.28 17.33
C PHE A 22 23.64 -19.02 16.38
N VAL A 23 24.02 -19.12 15.11
CA VAL A 23 23.19 -19.74 14.06
C VAL A 23 23.88 -20.93 13.40
N TYR A 24 23.11 -22.00 13.19
CA TYR A 24 23.57 -23.25 12.55
C TYR A 24 22.78 -23.61 11.29
N ASN A 25 22.10 -22.62 10.73
CA ASN A 25 21.34 -22.70 9.47
C ASN A 25 21.78 -21.55 8.56
N GLY A 26 22.25 -21.89 7.35
CA GLY A 26 22.74 -20.92 6.37
C GLY A 26 21.71 -19.87 5.96
N GLY A 27 20.41 -20.15 6.10
CA GLY A 27 19.33 -19.19 5.83
C GLY A 27 19.45 -17.90 6.65
N PHE A 28 19.90 -17.98 7.90
CA PHE A 28 20.15 -16.79 8.73
C PHE A 28 21.29 -15.90 8.22
N LEU A 29 22.22 -16.48 7.46
CA LEU A 29 23.37 -15.78 6.90
C LEU A 29 23.08 -15.19 5.52
N THR A 30 22.30 -15.90 4.70
CA THR A 30 22.01 -15.52 3.30
C THR A 30 20.77 -14.64 3.16
N GLN A 31 19.78 -14.77 4.03
CA GLN A 31 18.55 -13.98 3.98
C GLN A 31 18.75 -12.60 4.64
N LYS A 32 19.13 -11.62 3.83
CA LYS A 32 19.44 -10.25 4.28
C LYS A 32 18.36 -9.64 5.17
N ARG A 33 17.08 -9.80 4.81
CA ARG A 33 15.96 -9.22 5.57
C ARG A 33 15.75 -9.91 6.92
N VAL A 34 15.82 -11.24 6.98
CA VAL A 34 15.75 -11.99 8.25
C VAL A 34 16.84 -11.51 9.20
N ARG A 35 18.10 -11.47 8.74
CA ARG A 35 19.22 -10.95 9.53
C ARG A 35 18.96 -9.53 10.02
N ARG A 36 18.45 -8.67 9.14
CA ARG A 36 18.20 -7.27 9.49
C ARG A 36 17.11 -7.11 10.55
N ILE A 37 16.04 -7.89 10.48
CA ILE A 37 14.97 -7.88 11.49
C ILE A 37 15.51 -8.35 12.85
N LEU A 38 16.34 -9.40 12.87
CA LEU A 38 16.97 -9.90 14.10
C LEU A 38 17.90 -8.86 14.72
N GLN A 39 18.73 -8.20 13.90
CA GLN A 39 19.59 -7.08 14.33
C GLN A 39 18.78 -5.93 14.93
N LEU A 40 17.74 -5.48 14.24
CA LEU A 40 16.87 -4.41 14.74
C LEU A 40 16.07 -4.84 15.98
N SER A 41 15.94 -6.14 16.22
CA SER A 41 15.33 -6.72 17.42
C SER A 41 16.32 -6.93 18.58
N GLY A 42 17.58 -6.49 18.44
CA GLY A 42 18.60 -6.55 19.50
C GLY A 42 19.46 -7.82 19.51
N TYR A 43 19.49 -8.58 18.41
CA TYR A 43 20.33 -9.77 18.28
C TYR A 43 21.49 -9.55 17.30
N SER A 44 22.71 -9.89 17.71
CA SER A 44 23.86 -9.98 16.82
C SER A 44 24.04 -11.44 16.36
N LEU A 45 24.10 -11.69 15.05
CA LEU A 45 24.25 -13.05 14.51
C LEU A 45 25.72 -13.46 14.47
N HIS A 46 26.02 -14.61 15.09
CA HIS A 46 27.38 -15.18 15.13
C HIS A 46 27.41 -16.63 14.64
N VAL A 47 28.59 -17.03 14.16
CA VAL A 47 28.96 -18.43 13.90
C VAL A 47 30.01 -18.85 14.91
N GLY A 48 30.09 -20.14 15.24
CA GLY A 48 31.05 -20.65 16.24
C GLY A 48 30.35 -21.43 17.34
N LEU A 49 30.81 -21.29 18.58
CA LEU A 49 30.26 -21.96 19.76
C LEU A 49 29.77 -20.91 20.78
N PRO A 50 28.57 -21.07 21.36
CA PRO A 50 28.07 -20.14 22.38
C PRO A 50 28.88 -20.25 23.68
N ARG A 51 28.96 -19.13 24.42
CA ARG A 51 29.47 -19.07 25.80
C ARG A 51 28.33 -18.72 26.77
N GLU A 52 28.65 -18.68 28.05
CA GLU A 52 27.71 -18.21 29.08
C GLU A 52 27.13 -16.83 28.73
N GLY A 53 25.80 -16.71 28.81
CA GLY A 53 25.05 -15.51 28.42
C GLY A 53 24.64 -15.44 26.95
N ASP A 54 25.09 -16.36 26.09
CA ASP A 54 24.73 -16.39 24.67
C ASP A 54 23.49 -17.25 24.39
N ALA A 55 22.84 -17.03 23.25
CA ALA A 55 21.69 -17.81 22.82
C ALA A 55 21.92 -18.48 21.45
N VAL A 56 21.16 -19.51 21.15
CA VAL A 56 21.19 -20.21 19.85
C VAL A 56 19.88 -20.02 19.10
N ALA A 57 19.96 -19.57 17.85
CA ALA A 57 18.80 -19.42 16.99
C ALA A 57 18.49 -20.69 16.19
N ILE A 58 17.22 -21.03 16.14
CA ILE A 58 16.66 -22.07 15.26
C ILE A 58 15.48 -21.52 14.47
N TRP A 59 15.30 -22.02 13.24
CA TRP A 59 14.10 -21.74 12.46
C TRP A 59 13.03 -22.77 12.83
N GLY A 60 12.06 -22.32 13.62
CA GLY A 60 11.01 -23.11 14.27
C GLY A 60 11.41 -24.55 14.57
N ASN A 61 10.71 -25.50 13.96
CA ASN A 61 11.07 -26.93 13.98
C ASN A 61 11.43 -27.46 12.59
N SER A 62 12.22 -26.68 11.85
CA SER A 62 12.70 -27.06 10.51
C SER A 62 13.62 -28.31 10.55
N PRO A 63 13.83 -29.01 9.41
CA PRO A 63 14.69 -30.19 9.35
C PRO A 63 16.12 -29.96 9.85
N THR A 64 16.63 -28.72 9.78
CA THR A 64 17.98 -28.36 10.26
C THR A 64 18.01 -27.87 11.70
N ALA A 65 16.85 -27.68 12.35
CA ALA A 65 16.76 -27.17 13.72
C ALA A 65 17.43 -28.09 14.75
N HIS A 66 17.56 -29.39 14.47
CA HIS A 66 18.28 -30.34 15.32
C HIS A 66 19.74 -29.94 15.56
N ARG A 67 20.39 -29.27 14.61
CA ARG A 67 21.78 -28.81 14.73
C ARG A 67 21.91 -27.74 15.81
N GLY A 68 21.02 -26.75 15.78
CA GLY A 68 20.98 -25.69 16.79
C GLY A 68 20.57 -26.22 18.17
N ARG A 69 19.59 -27.13 18.23
CA ARG A 69 19.20 -27.79 19.48
C ARG A 69 20.35 -28.55 20.12
N GLY A 70 21.05 -29.40 19.37
CA GLY A 70 22.18 -30.15 19.90
C GLY A 70 23.31 -29.26 20.45
N ILE A 71 23.53 -28.09 19.84
CA ILE A 71 24.47 -27.10 20.39
C ILE A 71 23.90 -26.45 21.66
N ALA A 72 22.66 -26.00 21.62
CA ALA A 72 22.01 -25.38 22.79
C ALA A 72 22.05 -26.30 24.00
N ASP A 73 21.73 -27.59 23.82
CA ASP A 73 21.77 -28.61 24.86
C ASP A 73 23.21 -28.83 25.38
N LYS A 74 24.18 -28.99 24.46
CA LYS A 74 25.59 -29.23 24.82
C LYS A 74 26.21 -28.10 25.65
N TYR A 75 25.84 -26.86 25.35
CA TYR A 75 26.42 -25.67 26.01
C TYR A 75 25.46 -25.01 27.01
N SER A 76 24.31 -25.64 27.30
CA SER A 76 23.26 -25.10 28.17
C SER A 76 22.84 -23.67 27.77
N ALA A 77 22.83 -23.38 26.47
CA ALA A 77 22.49 -22.06 25.94
C ALA A 77 20.97 -21.98 25.65
N PRO A 78 20.29 -20.87 26.00
CA PRO A 78 18.88 -20.66 25.66
C PRO A 78 18.63 -20.69 24.15
N LEU A 79 17.46 -21.22 23.77
CA LEU A 79 17.00 -21.27 22.38
C LEU A 79 16.12 -20.08 22.02
N VAL A 80 16.41 -19.44 20.90
CA VAL A 80 15.53 -18.46 20.24
C VAL A 80 14.96 -19.08 18.97
N ARG A 81 13.63 -19.20 18.92
CA ARG A 81 12.90 -19.78 17.81
C ARG A 81 12.38 -18.66 16.91
N ILE A 82 12.76 -18.73 15.64
CA ILE A 82 12.38 -17.75 14.62
C ILE A 82 11.41 -18.41 13.66
N GLU A 83 10.32 -17.72 13.35
CA GLU A 83 9.35 -18.12 12.33
C GLU A 83 8.89 -16.92 11.50
N ASP A 84 8.30 -17.19 10.34
CA ASP A 84 7.62 -16.17 9.55
C ASP A 84 6.41 -15.61 10.32
N ALA A 85 6.22 -14.29 10.27
CA ALA A 85 5.01 -13.66 10.79
C ALA A 85 3.76 -14.02 9.94
N PRO A 86 2.54 -13.84 10.48
CA PRO A 86 1.31 -14.23 9.80
C PRO A 86 1.06 -13.50 8.46
N LEU A 87 1.55 -12.27 8.30
CA LEU A 87 1.64 -11.60 6.99
C LEU A 87 3.08 -11.68 6.51
N ARG A 88 3.32 -12.30 5.35
CA ARG A 88 4.69 -12.59 4.92
C ARG A 88 5.10 -11.84 3.67
N SER A 89 4.42 -12.08 2.54
CA SER A 89 4.87 -11.63 1.21
C SER A 89 3.82 -11.93 0.14
N LEU A 90 4.09 -11.57 -1.13
CA LEU A 90 3.27 -12.00 -2.28
C LEU A 90 3.26 -13.52 -2.43
N PHE A 91 4.45 -14.12 -2.49
CA PHE A 91 4.62 -15.56 -2.74
C PHE A 91 5.26 -16.29 -1.55
N PRO A 92 5.18 -17.63 -1.51
CA PRO A 92 5.90 -18.46 -0.54
C PRO A 92 7.38 -18.13 -0.41
N GLY A 93 7.95 -18.39 0.78
CA GLY A 93 9.37 -18.13 1.01
C GLY A 93 10.31 -18.93 0.13
N ARG A 94 9.87 -20.11 -0.31
CA ARG A 94 10.58 -20.95 -1.28
C ARG A 94 10.64 -20.33 -2.68
N SER A 95 9.82 -19.33 -2.97
CA SER A 95 9.87 -18.53 -4.19
C SER A 95 10.88 -17.37 -4.12
N GLY A 96 11.66 -17.26 -3.03
CA GLY A 96 12.71 -16.25 -2.86
C GLY A 96 12.25 -14.92 -2.24
N GLU A 97 10.99 -14.83 -1.83
CA GLU A 97 10.41 -13.61 -1.25
C GLU A 97 10.86 -13.39 0.21
N PRO A 98 11.38 -12.19 0.55
CA PRO A 98 11.78 -11.87 1.92
C PRO A 98 10.56 -11.59 2.82
N PRO A 99 10.56 -12.04 4.09
CA PRO A 99 9.41 -11.88 4.98
C PRO A 99 9.21 -10.42 5.42
N LEU A 100 7.96 -10.01 5.63
CA LEU A 100 7.61 -8.66 6.13
C LEU A 100 7.65 -8.53 7.66
N GLY A 101 7.75 -9.64 8.37
CA GLY A 101 7.95 -9.68 9.81
C GLY A 101 8.39 -11.06 10.28
N LEU A 102 8.83 -11.14 11.53
CA LEU A 102 9.25 -12.39 12.18
C LEU A 102 8.53 -12.57 13.52
N LEU A 103 8.30 -13.83 13.86
CA LEU A 103 8.00 -14.27 15.21
C LEU A 103 9.33 -14.64 15.88
N ILE A 104 9.62 -14.05 17.04
CA ILE A 104 10.88 -14.27 17.77
C ILE A 104 10.53 -14.70 19.19
N ASP A 105 10.73 -15.97 19.50
CA ASP A 105 10.26 -16.57 20.75
C ASP A 105 11.37 -17.32 21.49
N GLU A 106 11.57 -16.97 22.76
CA GLU A 106 12.61 -17.57 23.62
C GLU A 106 12.05 -18.71 24.50
N LYS A 107 10.72 -18.90 24.54
CA LYS A 107 10.05 -19.94 25.33
C LYS A 107 9.69 -21.16 24.49
N GLY A 108 8.98 -20.96 23.38
CA GLY A 108 8.43 -22.06 22.55
C GLY A 108 8.11 -21.61 21.14
N VAL A 109 7.73 -22.52 20.24
CA VAL A 109 7.16 -22.11 18.94
C VAL A 109 5.65 -22.00 19.10
N HIS A 110 5.06 -20.96 18.53
CA HIS A 110 3.63 -20.65 18.68
C HIS A 110 2.69 -21.81 18.30
N PHE A 111 3.07 -22.65 17.34
CA PHE A 111 2.26 -23.77 16.86
C PHE A 111 2.44 -25.07 17.67
N ASP A 112 3.34 -25.13 18.66
CA ASP A 112 3.60 -26.36 19.42
C ASP A 112 2.86 -26.34 20.75
N PRO A 113 1.80 -27.16 20.91
CA PRO A 113 0.99 -27.19 22.12
C PRO A 113 1.66 -27.92 23.27
N SER A 114 2.81 -28.58 23.08
CA SER A 114 3.52 -29.28 24.18
C SER A 114 4.24 -28.33 25.13
N THR A 115 4.50 -27.08 24.68
CA THR A 115 5.19 -26.06 25.46
C THR A 115 4.42 -24.74 25.47
N VAL A 116 4.68 -23.90 26.48
CA VAL A 116 4.10 -22.55 26.52
C VAL A 116 4.99 -21.62 25.69
N SER A 117 4.45 -21.06 24.62
CA SER A 117 5.10 -20.00 23.83
C SER A 117 4.90 -18.62 24.47
N LYS A 118 5.70 -17.62 24.10
CA LYS A 118 5.45 -16.23 24.49
C LYS A 118 4.11 -15.73 23.97
N LEU A 119 3.65 -16.21 22.80
CA LEU A 119 2.30 -15.88 22.31
C LEU A 119 1.22 -16.45 23.23
N GLU A 120 1.34 -17.72 23.64
CA GLU A 120 0.36 -18.33 24.53
C GLU A 120 0.33 -17.63 25.89
N GLU A 121 1.50 -17.31 26.46
CA GLU A 121 1.61 -16.53 27.68
C GLU A 121 0.98 -15.14 27.54
N LEU A 122 1.25 -14.44 26.43
CA LEU A 122 0.67 -13.13 26.14
C LEU A 122 -0.87 -13.21 26.10
N LEU A 123 -1.42 -14.17 25.38
CA LEU A 123 -2.87 -14.38 25.27
C LEU A 123 -3.49 -14.77 26.62
N ALA A 124 -2.78 -15.55 27.44
CA ALA A 124 -3.25 -15.95 28.76
C ALA A 124 -3.24 -14.80 29.78
N THR A 125 -2.21 -13.95 29.76
CA THR A 125 -1.90 -13.06 30.90
C THR A 125 -2.05 -11.57 30.62
N HIS A 126 -1.92 -11.12 29.37
CA HIS A 126 -2.02 -9.70 29.06
C HIS A 126 -3.47 -9.21 29.23
N PRO A 127 -3.73 -8.03 29.84
CA PRO A 127 -5.09 -7.53 30.08
C PRO A 127 -5.97 -7.50 28.82
N LEU A 128 -5.43 -6.97 27.71
CA LEU A 128 -6.13 -6.89 26.40
C LEU A 128 -7.47 -6.15 26.51
N ASP A 129 -7.53 -5.11 27.33
CA ASP A 129 -8.70 -4.26 27.62
C ASP A 129 -8.48 -2.79 27.20
N ASP A 130 -7.27 -2.43 26.75
CA ASP A 130 -6.96 -1.10 26.21
C ASP A 130 -7.77 -0.80 24.94
N THR A 131 -8.61 0.24 25.01
CA THR A 131 -9.53 0.59 23.92
C THR A 131 -8.78 1.02 22.66
N ALA A 132 -7.63 1.69 22.79
CA ALA A 132 -6.84 2.11 21.63
C ALA A 132 -6.26 0.90 20.87
N LEU A 133 -5.70 -0.07 21.58
CA LEU A 133 -5.22 -1.33 21.03
C LEU A 133 -6.33 -2.13 20.35
N LEU A 134 -7.51 -2.24 20.98
CA LEU A 134 -8.63 -2.97 20.40
C LEU A 134 -9.22 -2.28 19.18
N ASN A 135 -9.22 -0.94 19.13
CA ASN A 135 -9.61 -0.17 17.94
C ASN A 135 -8.61 -0.36 16.80
N ARG A 136 -7.30 -0.36 17.10
CA ARG A 136 -6.26 -0.72 16.12
C ARG A 136 -6.48 -2.13 15.56
N ALA A 137 -6.78 -3.10 16.42
CA ALA A 137 -7.07 -4.47 15.98
C ALA A 137 -8.29 -4.53 15.05
N ARG A 138 -9.39 -3.84 15.38
CA ARG A 138 -10.58 -3.77 14.50
C ARG A 138 -10.27 -3.14 13.15
N GLY A 139 -9.54 -2.02 13.14
CA GLY A 139 -9.12 -1.34 11.92
C GLY A 139 -8.21 -2.22 11.05
N ALA A 140 -7.22 -2.87 11.66
CA ALA A 140 -6.31 -3.77 10.96
C ALA A 140 -7.02 -5.01 10.38
N ILE A 141 -7.98 -5.60 11.11
CA ILE A 141 -8.83 -6.67 10.59
C ILE A 141 -9.58 -6.19 9.35
N ALA A 142 -10.32 -5.07 9.47
CA ALA A 142 -11.09 -4.51 8.37
C ALA A 142 -10.21 -4.20 7.15
N ARG A 143 -9.01 -3.66 7.38
CA ARG A 143 -8.07 -3.30 6.31
C ARG A 143 -7.48 -4.52 5.60
N ILE A 144 -7.10 -5.56 6.34
CA ILE A 144 -6.62 -6.83 5.77
C ILE A 144 -7.69 -7.47 4.90
N THR A 145 -8.95 -7.49 5.37
CA THR A 145 -10.08 -8.00 4.61
C THR A 145 -10.34 -7.15 3.36
N GLU A 146 -10.41 -5.83 3.48
CA GLU A 146 -10.62 -4.90 2.34
C GLU A 146 -9.54 -5.04 1.25
N ALA A 147 -8.27 -5.27 1.61
CA ALA A 147 -7.20 -5.49 0.65
C ALA A 147 -7.06 -6.95 0.16
N HIS A 148 -7.87 -7.87 0.70
CA HIS A 148 -7.75 -9.30 0.50
C HIS A 148 -6.32 -9.81 0.80
N LEU A 149 -5.75 -9.43 1.95
CA LEU A 149 -4.42 -9.85 2.38
C LEU A 149 -4.48 -11.16 3.17
N SER A 150 -3.51 -12.03 2.95
CA SER A 150 -3.29 -13.28 3.69
C SER A 150 -1.79 -13.46 3.91
N LYS A 151 -1.34 -14.59 4.46
CA LYS A 151 0.11 -14.90 4.58
C LYS A 151 0.84 -14.73 3.25
N TYR A 152 0.20 -15.22 2.20
CA TYR A 152 0.60 -15.08 0.81
C TYR A 152 -0.55 -14.46 0.04
N THR A 153 -0.26 -13.47 -0.80
CA THR A 153 -1.31 -12.62 -1.41
C THR A 153 -1.15 -12.46 -2.92
N GLY A 154 -0.29 -13.26 -3.55
CA GLY A 154 -0.13 -13.37 -5.01
C GLY A 154 -1.28 -14.13 -5.68
N PHE A 155 -2.50 -13.59 -5.53
CA PHE A 155 -3.73 -14.05 -6.18
C PHE A 155 -4.57 -12.85 -6.64
N GLU A 156 -5.36 -13.05 -7.70
CA GLU A 156 -6.31 -12.04 -8.18
C GLU A 156 -7.52 -11.95 -7.26
N ALA A 157 -8.03 -10.73 -7.10
CA ALA A 157 -9.18 -10.49 -6.22
C ALA A 157 -10.52 -10.90 -6.86
N ASP A 158 -10.57 -10.98 -8.19
CA ASP A 158 -11.75 -11.30 -9.01
C ASP A 158 -11.73 -12.72 -9.58
N THR A 159 -10.84 -13.59 -9.10
CA THR A 159 -10.88 -15.02 -9.44
C THR A 159 -12.24 -15.59 -9.04
N PRO A 160 -13.01 -16.19 -9.98
CA PRO A 160 -14.35 -16.68 -9.68
C PRO A 160 -14.36 -17.68 -8.52
N ALA A 161 -15.20 -17.42 -7.53
CA ALA A 161 -15.45 -18.38 -6.46
C ALA A 161 -16.53 -19.39 -6.88
N PRO A 162 -16.50 -20.60 -6.30
CA PRO A 162 -17.61 -21.54 -6.40
C PRO A 162 -18.90 -20.94 -5.84
N ASP A 163 -20.07 -21.36 -6.36
CA ASP A 163 -21.36 -20.90 -5.85
C ASP A 163 -21.43 -21.10 -4.33
N PRO A 164 -22.00 -20.16 -3.55
CA PRO A 164 -22.02 -20.24 -2.09
C PRO A 164 -22.80 -21.47 -1.58
N GLY A 165 -22.61 -21.81 -0.31
CA GLY A 165 -23.27 -22.95 0.35
C GLY A 165 -22.39 -24.20 0.49
N TYR A 166 -21.07 -24.07 0.39
CA TYR A 166 -20.11 -25.18 0.54
C TYR A 166 -19.43 -25.20 1.90
N VAL A 167 -18.84 -26.33 2.25
CA VAL A 167 -17.92 -26.48 3.39
C VAL A 167 -16.49 -26.39 2.88
N LEU A 168 -15.67 -25.57 3.53
CA LEU A 168 -14.26 -25.41 3.20
C LEU A 168 -13.40 -26.31 4.10
N VAL A 169 -12.68 -27.25 3.51
CA VAL A 169 -11.68 -28.08 4.18
C VAL A 169 -10.29 -27.57 3.77
N ILE A 170 -9.50 -27.13 4.73
CA ILE A 170 -8.19 -26.53 4.47
C ILE A 170 -7.09 -27.59 4.52
N ASP A 171 -6.42 -27.80 3.39
CA ASP A 171 -5.25 -28.65 3.28
C ASP A 171 -3.97 -27.94 3.81
N GLN A 172 -2.93 -28.72 4.09
CA GLN A 172 -1.59 -28.24 4.47
C GLN A 172 -0.50 -29.04 3.74
N THR A 173 0.72 -28.53 3.74
CA THR A 173 1.86 -29.26 3.14
C THR A 173 2.26 -30.47 4.00
N GLN A 174 2.56 -31.61 3.39
CA GLN A 174 3.04 -32.80 4.10
C GLN A 174 4.33 -32.51 4.87
N GLY A 175 4.37 -32.91 6.14
CA GLY A 175 5.51 -32.69 7.03
C GLY A 175 5.59 -31.26 7.58
N ASP A 176 4.54 -30.46 7.45
CA ASP A 176 4.38 -29.19 8.19
C ASP A 176 4.68 -29.41 9.68
N ALA A 177 5.44 -28.48 10.26
CA ALA A 177 5.81 -28.55 11.67
C ALA A 177 4.60 -28.36 12.60
N SER A 178 3.62 -27.55 12.20
CA SER A 178 2.39 -27.30 12.96
C SER A 178 1.49 -28.55 13.03
N VAL A 179 1.41 -29.31 11.93
CA VAL A 179 0.68 -30.58 11.87
C VAL A 179 1.34 -31.61 12.79
N ARG A 180 2.66 -31.80 12.66
CA ARG A 180 3.41 -32.74 13.51
C ARG A 180 3.32 -32.38 15.00
N ALA A 181 3.40 -31.10 15.33
CA ALA A 181 3.29 -30.65 16.73
C ALA A 181 1.87 -30.85 17.30
N SER A 182 0.85 -30.88 16.45
CA SER A 182 -0.53 -31.23 16.84
C SER A 182 -0.76 -32.75 16.98
N GLY A 183 0.27 -33.58 16.81
CA GLY A 183 0.12 -35.04 16.80
C GLY A 183 -0.75 -35.57 15.65
N ALA A 184 -0.86 -34.81 14.56
CA ALA A 184 -1.71 -35.14 13.42
C ALA A 184 -0.89 -35.70 12.24
N ASP A 185 -1.53 -36.55 11.45
CA ASP A 185 -1.00 -37.16 10.23
C ASP A 185 -2.11 -37.24 9.16
N ARG A 186 -1.89 -37.97 8.05
CA ARG A 186 -2.90 -38.12 6.98
C ARG A 186 -4.22 -38.68 7.51
N ALA A 187 -4.21 -39.58 8.49
CA ALA A 187 -5.45 -40.15 9.03
C ALA A 187 -6.30 -39.06 9.69
N ARG A 188 -5.68 -38.11 10.41
CA ARG A 188 -6.38 -36.94 10.96
C ARG A 188 -7.00 -36.04 9.89
N PHE A 189 -6.33 -35.86 8.75
CA PHE A 189 -6.90 -35.08 7.64
C PHE A 189 -8.11 -35.80 7.02
N VAL A 190 -8.03 -37.13 6.84
CA VAL A 190 -9.15 -37.92 6.32
C VAL A 190 -10.32 -37.92 7.31
N GLU A 191 -10.05 -38.08 8.60
CA GLU A 191 -11.05 -37.95 9.67
C GLU A 191 -11.76 -36.59 9.61
N MET A 192 -11.01 -35.49 9.55
CA MET A 192 -11.55 -34.15 9.39
C MET A 192 -12.46 -34.03 8.15
N LEU A 193 -12.09 -34.63 7.02
CA LEU A 193 -12.88 -34.62 5.80
C LEU A 193 -14.19 -35.42 5.94
N VAL A 194 -14.17 -36.52 6.70
CA VAL A 194 -15.38 -37.30 7.02
C VAL A 194 -16.32 -36.46 7.89
N PHE A 195 -15.83 -35.87 8.97
CA PHE A 195 -16.63 -35.01 9.84
C PHE A 195 -17.24 -33.81 9.09
N ALA A 196 -16.48 -33.19 8.17
CA ALA A 196 -17.00 -32.11 7.33
C ALA A 196 -18.22 -32.54 6.48
N GLN A 197 -18.28 -33.81 6.07
CA GLN A 197 -19.42 -34.36 5.32
C GLN A 197 -20.59 -34.72 6.25
N GLU A 198 -20.30 -35.33 7.40
CA GLU A 198 -21.31 -35.77 8.36
C GLU A 198 -22.01 -34.61 9.07
N GLU A 199 -21.28 -33.56 9.44
CA GLU A 199 -21.81 -32.36 10.10
C GLU A 199 -22.58 -31.45 9.12
N HIS A 200 -22.39 -31.64 7.80
CA HIS A 200 -23.06 -30.86 6.75
C HIS A 200 -23.64 -31.73 5.62
N PRO A 201 -24.65 -32.59 5.93
CA PRO A 201 -25.22 -33.51 4.95
C PRO A 201 -25.98 -32.74 3.86
N GLY A 202 -25.37 -32.61 2.68
CA GLY A 202 -25.95 -31.91 1.53
C GLY A 202 -25.15 -30.72 1.02
N ALA A 203 -24.16 -30.24 1.79
CA ALA A 203 -23.21 -29.26 1.30
C ALA A 203 -22.17 -29.93 0.38
N ARG A 204 -21.68 -29.19 -0.62
CA ARG A 204 -20.47 -29.56 -1.35
C ARG A 204 -19.27 -29.30 -0.45
N VAL A 205 -18.25 -30.13 -0.54
CA VAL A 205 -16.98 -29.94 0.18
C VAL A 205 -15.92 -29.46 -0.80
N ILE A 206 -15.26 -28.36 -0.43
CA ILE A 206 -14.16 -27.79 -1.19
C ILE A 206 -12.89 -27.96 -0.38
N ILE A 207 -11.96 -28.76 -0.89
CA ILE A 207 -10.64 -28.92 -0.32
C ILE A 207 -9.75 -27.81 -0.89
N LYS A 208 -9.41 -26.81 -0.08
CA LYS A 208 -8.49 -25.75 -0.49
C LYS A 208 -7.05 -26.22 -0.32
N THR A 209 -6.35 -26.37 -1.44
CA THR A 209 -4.93 -26.76 -1.43
C THR A 209 -4.01 -25.62 -0.99
N HIS A 210 -2.86 -25.98 -0.42
CA HIS A 210 -1.87 -25.00 0.03
C HIS A 210 -1.13 -24.36 -1.16
N PRO A 211 -0.81 -23.04 -1.14
CA PRO A 211 -0.10 -22.39 -2.24
C PRO A 211 1.24 -23.03 -2.64
N GLU A 212 2.03 -23.51 -1.67
CA GLU A 212 3.26 -24.28 -1.97
C GLU A 212 2.98 -25.59 -2.71
N THR A 213 1.82 -26.21 -2.50
CA THR A 213 1.43 -27.43 -3.20
C THR A 213 0.97 -27.12 -4.61
N ALA A 214 0.14 -26.09 -4.79
CA ALA A 214 -0.26 -25.61 -6.11
C ALA A 214 0.95 -25.19 -6.98
N GLN A 215 2.02 -24.68 -6.35
CA GLN A 215 3.26 -24.29 -7.04
C GLN A 215 4.30 -25.44 -7.16
N GLY A 216 3.97 -26.65 -6.73
CA GLY A 216 4.86 -27.82 -6.84
C GLY A 216 6.06 -27.82 -5.89
N HIS A 217 6.08 -26.98 -4.86
CA HIS A 217 7.16 -26.95 -3.87
C HIS A 217 7.10 -28.10 -2.87
N ARG A 218 5.88 -28.52 -2.46
CA ARG A 218 5.64 -29.61 -1.50
C ARG A 218 4.29 -30.28 -1.75
N ALA A 219 4.21 -31.60 -1.59
CA ALA A 219 2.92 -32.31 -1.65
C ALA A 219 1.97 -31.87 -0.51
N GLY A 220 0.66 -31.90 -0.77
CA GLY A 220 -0.41 -31.66 0.21
C GLY A 220 -0.85 -32.93 0.93
N TYR A 221 -1.64 -32.82 2.00
CA TYR A 221 -2.25 -33.99 2.63
C TYR A 221 -3.44 -34.51 1.85
N PHE A 222 -4.02 -33.75 0.92
CA PHE A 222 -5.04 -34.26 0.00
C PHE A 222 -4.51 -34.28 -1.45
N GLY A 223 -5.05 -35.21 -2.25
CA GLY A 223 -4.77 -35.37 -3.67
C GLY A 223 -6.04 -35.71 -4.46
N PRO A 224 -5.95 -35.85 -5.80
CA PRO A 224 -7.08 -36.18 -6.68
C PRO A 224 -7.87 -37.41 -6.23
N GLU A 225 -7.24 -38.34 -5.52
CA GLU A 225 -7.87 -39.53 -4.95
C GLU A 225 -8.89 -39.25 -3.84
N ASP A 226 -8.84 -38.07 -3.21
CA ASP A 226 -9.79 -37.66 -2.16
C ASP A 226 -11.01 -36.90 -2.73
N ALA A 227 -11.04 -36.65 -4.03
CA ALA A 227 -12.14 -35.96 -4.71
C ALA A 227 -13.21 -36.94 -5.22
N ASN A 228 -14.45 -36.47 -5.31
CA ASN A 228 -15.60 -37.18 -5.88
C ASN A 228 -16.68 -36.17 -6.32
N ASP A 229 -17.89 -36.64 -6.69
CA ASP A 229 -18.99 -35.78 -7.15
C ASP A 229 -19.40 -34.66 -6.16
N ARG A 230 -19.10 -34.81 -4.87
CA ARG A 230 -19.39 -33.82 -3.81
C ARG A 230 -18.15 -33.16 -3.23
N ILE A 231 -16.96 -33.69 -3.48
CA ILE A 231 -15.70 -33.21 -2.92
C ILE A 231 -14.79 -32.75 -4.05
N THR A 232 -14.50 -31.45 -4.11
CA THR A 232 -13.65 -30.87 -5.16
C THR A 232 -12.37 -30.30 -4.58
N LEU A 233 -11.24 -30.53 -5.27
CA LEU A 233 -9.97 -29.87 -4.97
C LEU A 233 -9.91 -28.51 -5.63
N MET A 234 -9.67 -27.47 -4.83
CA MET A 234 -9.45 -26.11 -5.28
C MET A 234 -7.94 -25.83 -5.31
N THR A 235 -7.35 -25.92 -6.50
CA THR A 235 -5.94 -25.61 -6.76
C THR A 235 -5.70 -24.18 -7.21
N ASP A 236 -6.75 -23.48 -7.63
CA ASP A 236 -6.61 -22.12 -8.12
C ASP A 236 -6.12 -21.16 -7.02
N PRO A 237 -5.29 -20.17 -7.38
CA PRO A 237 -4.85 -19.12 -6.47
C PRO A 237 -5.99 -18.11 -6.30
N ILE A 238 -7.00 -18.48 -5.52
CA ILE A 238 -8.13 -17.64 -5.15
C ILE A 238 -7.93 -17.02 -3.75
N SER A 239 -8.46 -15.82 -3.56
CA SER A 239 -8.51 -15.14 -2.26
C SER A 239 -9.22 -16.00 -1.19
N PRO A 240 -8.59 -16.26 -0.03
CA PRO A 240 -9.25 -16.93 1.09
C PRO A 240 -10.51 -16.18 1.58
N TRP A 241 -10.51 -14.85 1.53
CA TRP A 241 -11.67 -14.04 1.97
C TRP A 241 -12.92 -14.32 1.15
N THR A 242 -12.77 -14.40 -0.18
CA THR A 242 -13.87 -14.74 -1.10
C THR A 242 -14.35 -16.17 -0.87
N LEU A 243 -13.44 -17.09 -0.51
CA LEU A 243 -13.83 -18.44 -0.14
C LEU A 243 -14.60 -18.49 1.19
N PHE A 244 -14.23 -17.66 2.16
CA PHE A 244 -14.93 -17.61 3.44
C PHE A 244 -16.34 -17.05 3.31
N GLU A 245 -16.57 -16.09 2.39
CA GLU A 245 -17.90 -15.53 2.13
C GLU A 245 -18.91 -16.57 1.63
N GLY A 246 -18.46 -17.52 0.80
CA GLY A 246 -19.31 -18.58 0.26
C GLY A 246 -19.42 -19.82 1.15
N ALA A 247 -18.58 -19.94 2.18
CA ALA A 247 -18.53 -21.11 3.04
C ALA A 247 -19.62 -21.09 4.14
N VAL A 248 -20.18 -22.25 4.45
CA VAL A 248 -21.09 -22.46 5.61
C VAL A 248 -20.38 -23.10 6.81
N GLY A 249 -19.19 -23.65 6.58
CA GLY A 249 -18.33 -24.25 7.60
C GLY A 249 -16.87 -24.27 7.13
N VAL A 250 -15.94 -24.14 8.08
CA VAL A 250 -14.49 -24.14 7.81
C VAL A 250 -13.81 -25.15 8.73
N TYR A 251 -13.10 -26.10 8.14
CA TYR A 251 -12.40 -27.19 8.81
C TYR A 251 -10.91 -27.08 8.56
N THR A 252 -10.11 -27.23 9.61
CA THR A 252 -8.66 -27.31 9.47
C THR A 252 -8.02 -28.12 10.59
N VAL A 253 -6.85 -28.69 10.32
CA VAL A 253 -6.01 -29.29 11.36
C VAL A 253 -5.30 -28.18 12.14
N SER A 254 -4.41 -27.43 11.49
CA SER A 254 -3.58 -26.42 12.18
C SER A 254 -3.21 -25.23 11.29
N SER A 255 -3.85 -25.09 10.13
CA SER A 255 -3.49 -24.06 9.15
C SER A 255 -3.73 -22.67 9.69
N GLN A 256 -2.90 -21.71 9.29
CA GLN A 256 -3.16 -20.30 9.57
C GLN A 256 -4.48 -19.81 8.94
N LEU A 257 -4.96 -20.44 7.85
CA LEU A 257 -6.25 -20.05 7.28
C LEU A 257 -7.43 -20.26 8.25
N GLY A 258 -7.32 -21.16 9.23
CA GLY A 258 -8.33 -21.23 10.31
C GLY A 258 -8.29 -20.00 11.22
N PHE A 259 -7.13 -19.40 11.46
CA PHE A 259 -7.04 -18.11 12.16
C PHE A 259 -7.70 -17.00 11.35
N GLU A 260 -7.47 -16.96 10.03
CA GLU A 260 -8.06 -15.94 9.14
C GLU A 260 -9.59 -16.09 9.05
N ALA A 261 -10.11 -17.32 9.02
CA ALA A 261 -11.54 -17.61 9.01
C ALA A 261 -12.29 -17.03 10.22
N ILE A 262 -11.67 -16.95 11.40
CA ILE A 262 -12.25 -16.31 12.60
C ILE A 262 -12.63 -14.86 12.29
N PHE A 263 -11.78 -14.14 11.56
CA PHE A 263 -12.00 -12.73 11.21
C PHE A 263 -12.94 -12.54 10.03
N ALA A 264 -13.14 -13.57 9.21
CA ALA A 264 -14.20 -13.65 8.21
C ALA A 264 -15.58 -14.00 8.81
N GLY A 265 -15.68 -14.14 10.13
CA GLY A 265 -16.94 -14.38 10.83
C GLY A 265 -17.20 -15.83 11.22
N HIS A 266 -16.36 -16.77 10.80
CA HIS A 266 -16.51 -18.19 11.11
C HIS A 266 -16.13 -18.52 12.56
N LYS A 267 -16.61 -19.68 13.03
CA LYS A 267 -16.08 -20.39 14.21
C LYS A 267 -15.51 -21.73 13.71
N PRO A 268 -14.24 -21.77 13.27
CA PRO A 268 -13.68 -22.92 12.57
C PRO A 268 -13.67 -24.19 13.45
N ARG A 269 -13.87 -25.35 12.81
CA ARG A 269 -13.75 -26.68 13.42
C ARG A 269 -12.30 -27.16 13.29
N ILE A 270 -11.66 -27.41 14.42
CA ILE A 270 -10.21 -27.63 14.50
C ILE A 270 -9.87 -29.06 14.90
N PHE A 271 -9.08 -29.76 14.07
CA PHE A 271 -8.64 -31.15 14.25
C PHE A 271 -7.18 -31.29 14.70
N GLY A 272 -6.52 -30.18 15.00
CA GLY A 272 -5.19 -30.10 15.62
C GLY A 272 -5.18 -29.14 16.81
N GLN A 273 -4.03 -28.55 17.10
CA GLN A 273 -3.85 -27.66 18.26
C GLN A 273 -3.06 -26.37 17.89
N PRO A 274 -3.48 -25.62 16.86
CA PRO A 274 -2.78 -24.40 16.45
C PRO A 274 -2.84 -23.32 17.55
N PHE A 275 -2.04 -22.27 17.40
CA PHE A 275 -1.88 -21.20 18.42
C PHE A 275 -3.21 -20.50 18.80
N TYR A 276 -4.18 -20.49 17.89
CA TYR A 276 -5.47 -19.81 18.03
C TYR A 276 -6.61 -20.71 18.53
N ALA A 277 -6.36 -22.02 18.72
CA ALA A 277 -7.30 -22.94 19.35
C ALA A 277 -7.27 -22.79 20.89
N GLY A 278 -8.41 -23.05 21.54
CA GLY A 278 -8.56 -23.01 23.00
C GLY A 278 -8.92 -21.63 23.59
N TRP A 279 -9.25 -20.64 22.76
CA TRP A 279 -9.58 -19.28 23.21
C TRP A 279 -11.06 -18.88 23.04
N GLY A 280 -11.93 -19.87 22.78
CA GLY A 280 -13.39 -19.68 22.63
C GLY A 280 -13.86 -19.23 21.24
N LEU A 281 -12.95 -19.05 20.28
CA LEU A 281 -13.24 -18.60 18.91
C LEU A 281 -13.22 -19.73 17.86
N THR A 282 -13.04 -20.98 18.32
CA THR A 282 -12.98 -22.20 17.51
C THR A 282 -13.82 -23.31 18.17
N THR A 283 -14.10 -24.36 17.42
CA THR A 283 -14.65 -25.62 17.94
C THR A 283 -13.54 -26.67 17.87
N ASP A 284 -12.92 -26.95 19.01
CA ASP A 284 -11.69 -27.74 19.08
C ASP A 284 -12.00 -29.22 19.35
N GLU A 285 -11.52 -30.10 18.48
CA GLU A 285 -11.62 -31.56 18.68
C GLU A 285 -10.67 -32.05 19.78
N PHE A 286 -9.47 -31.46 19.83
CA PHE A 286 -8.42 -31.80 20.79
C PHE A 286 -8.04 -30.56 21.60
N PRO A 287 -8.85 -30.12 22.57
CA PRO A 287 -8.58 -28.90 23.31
C PRO A 287 -7.27 -28.99 24.11
N VAL A 288 -6.59 -27.84 24.25
CA VAL A 288 -5.38 -27.72 25.09
C VAL A 288 -5.82 -27.32 26.51
N PRO A 289 -5.74 -28.20 27.53
CA PRO A 289 -6.44 -27.99 28.82
C PRO A 289 -6.08 -26.71 29.59
N ARG A 290 -4.86 -26.19 29.37
CA ARG A 290 -4.36 -24.95 30.02
C ARG A 290 -4.84 -23.65 29.37
N ARG A 291 -5.41 -23.71 28.15
CA ARG A 291 -6.00 -22.55 27.47
C ARG A 291 -7.48 -22.46 27.86
N GLN A 292 -7.76 -21.72 28.93
CA GLN A 292 -9.11 -21.61 29.51
C GLN A 292 -9.73 -20.22 29.36
N ARG A 293 -8.95 -19.22 28.93
CA ARG A 293 -9.43 -17.85 28.76
C ARG A 293 -10.25 -17.73 27.48
N VAL A 294 -11.41 -17.10 27.56
CA VAL A 294 -12.21 -16.73 26.38
C VAL A 294 -11.78 -15.35 25.90
N LEU A 295 -11.40 -15.23 24.62
CA LEU A 295 -11.00 -13.98 23.99
C LEU A 295 -12.02 -13.54 22.97
N THR A 296 -12.18 -12.22 22.82
CA THR A 296 -12.87 -11.64 21.66
C THR A 296 -11.95 -11.64 20.44
N ARG A 297 -12.52 -11.55 19.22
CA ARG A 297 -11.73 -11.48 17.97
C ARG A 297 -10.66 -10.36 18.02
N PRO A 298 -10.97 -9.12 18.42
CA PRO A 298 -9.95 -8.06 18.51
C PRO A 298 -8.84 -8.38 19.53
N GLN A 299 -9.14 -9.07 20.64
CA GLN A 299 -8.14 -9.43 21.64
C GLN A 299 -7.16 -10.49 21.12
N LEU A 300 -7.69 -11.57 20.52
CA LEU A 300 -6.86 -12.60 19.89
C LEU A 300 -5.99 -11.98 18.78
N PHE A 301 -6.57 -11.13 17.94
CA PHE A 301 -5.85 -10.41 16.90
C PHE A 301 -4.76 -9.49 17.46
N ALA A 302 -5.08 -8.70 18.49
CA ALA A 302 -4.10 -7.80 19.13
C ALA A 302 -2.88 -8.58 19.65
N GLY A 303 -3.10 -9.71 20.32
CA GLY A 303 -2.01 -10.58 20.78
C GLY A 303 -1.19 -11.14 19.62
N ALA A 304 -1.83 -11.79 18.65
CA ALA A 304 -1.15 -12.53 17.59
C ALA A 304 -0.56 -11.68 16.46
N MET A 305 -1.13 -10.50 16.19
CA MET A 305 -0.77 -9.67 15.03
C MET A 305 -0.09 -8.35 15.41
N ILE A 306 -0.44 -7.75 16.56
CA ILE A 306 0.10 -6.43 16.95
C ILE A 306 1.26 -6.57 17.93
N LEU A 307 1.05 -7.32 19.02
CA LEU A 307 1.96 -7.33 20.16
C LEU A 307 3.10 -8.36 20.00
N TYR A 308 2.80 -9.52 19.45
CA TYR A 308 3.74 -10.63 19.37
C TYR A 308 4.76 -10.54 18.20
N PRO A 309 4.37 -10.22 16.95
CA PRO A 309 5.32 -10.18 15.84
C PRO A 309 6.24 -8.96 15.87
N LYS A 310 7.40 -9.08 15.21
CA LYS A 310 8.27 -7.96 14.84
C LYS A 310 8.10 -7.65 13.36
N TRP A 311 7.44 -6.52 13.07
CA TRP A 311 7.21 -6.03 11.71
C TRP A 311 8.36 -5.17 11.20
N TYR A 312 8.59 -5.19 9.90
CA TYR A 312 9.71 -4.50 9.26
C TYR A 312 9.29 -3.58 8.13
N ASP A 313 9.78 -2.35 8.17
CA ASP A 313 9.61 -1.35 7.12
C ASP A 313 10.79 -1.42 6.14
N PRO A 314 10.58 -1.91 4.89
CA PRO A 314 11.65 -2.05 3.92
C PRO A 314 12.14 -0.72 3.34
N TYR A 315 11.37 0.36 3.48
CA TYR A 315 11.69 1.68 2.95
C TYR A 315 12.61 2.45 3.91
N ARG A 316 12.35 2.34 5.22
CA ARG A 316 13.08 3.07 6.27
C ARG A 316 14.12 2.23 7.01
N ASP A 317 14.18 0.94 6.72
CA ASP A 317 15.10 -0.01 7.35
C ASP A 317 15.02 0.02 8.89
N ARG A 318 13.79 -0.11 9.40
CA ARG A 318 13.49 -0.11 10.84
C ARG A 318 12.36 -1.09 11.17
N LEU A 319 12.21 -1.44 12.45
CA LEU A 319 10.99 -2.08 12.93
C LEU A 319 9.83 -1.09 12.84
N CYS A 320 8.64 -1.59 12.55
CA CYS A 320 7.45 -0.76 12.35
C CYS A 320 6.20 -1.34 13.03
N THR A 321 5.09 -0.64 12.86
CA THR A 321 3.78 -1.10 13.35
C THR A 321 3.17 -2.12 12.40
N LEU A 322 2.13 -2.84 12.86
CA LEU A 322 1.36 -3.73 11.99
C LEU A 322 0.72 -2.96 10.82
N GLU A 323 0.21 -1.75 11.08
CA GLU A 323 -0.44 -0.90 10.09
C GLU A 323 0.53 -0.55 8.95
N ASP A 324 1.78 -0.21 9.27
CA ASP A 324 2.82 0.04 8.26
C ASP A 324 3.10 -1.20 7.40
N ALA A 325 3.13 -2.39 8.02
CA ALA A 325 3.30 -3.65 7.31
C ALA A 325 2.09 -3.98 6.42
N ILE A 326 0.87 -3.76 6.91
CA ILE A 326 -0.37 -3.95 6.12
C ILE A 326 -0.34 -3.06 4.88
N GLU A 327 -0.01 -1.78 5.01
CA GLU A 327 0.02 -0.85 3.87
C GLU A 327 1.18 -1.14 2.91
N THR A 328 2.32 -1.61 3.44
CA THR A 328 3.44 -2.11 2.62
C THR A 328 3.01 -3.29 1.76
N LEU A 329 2.34 -4.28 2.36
CA LEU A 329 1.89 -5.46 1.64
C LEU A 329 0.76 -5.11 0.66
N ALA A 330 -0.21 -4.29 1.08
CA ALA A 330 -1.31 -3.84 0.23
C ALA A 330 -0.82 -3.10 -1.02
N ALA A 331 0.17 -2.23 -0.89
CA ALA A 331 0.76 -1.54 -2.04
C ALA A 331 1.41 -2.53 -3.02
N GLN A 332 2.18 -3.50 -2.51
CA GLN A 332 2.81 -4.54 -3.34
C GLN A 332 1.76 -5.44 -4.02
N THR A 333 0.74 -5.88 -3.27
CA THR A 333 -0.36 -6.70 -3.77
C THR A 333 -1.12 -6.01 -4.89
N ARG A 334 -1.51 -4.75 -4.69
CA ARG A 334 -2.23 -3.97 -5.70
C ARG A 334 -1.42 -3.87 -7.00
N CYS A 335 -0.14 -3.48 -6.89
CA CYS A 335 0.72 -3.38 -8.05
C CYS A 335 0.92 -4.72 -8.76
N TRP A 336 1.10 -5.81 -8.01
CA TRP A 336 1.22 -7.15 -8.59
C TRP A 336 -0.05 -7.54 -9.36
N ARG A 337 -1.24 -7.41 -8.76
CA ARG A 337 -2.53 -7.71 -9.43
C ARG A 337 -2.68 -6.93 -10.73
N GLU A 338 -2.37 -5.63 -10.68
CA GLU A 338 -2.49 -4.77 -11.85
C GLU A 338 -1.43 -5.07 -12.95
N ASP A 339 -0.22 -5.53 -12.59
CA ASP A 339 0.94 -5.52 -13.50
C ASP A 339 1.43 -6.91 -13.93
N HIS A 340 1.10 -7.98 -13.20
CA HIS A 340 1.69 -9.32 -13.42
C HIS A 340 1.36 -9.91 -14.79
N ALA A 341 0.19 -9.58 -15.36
CA ALA A 341 -0.20 -9.98 -16.72
C ALA A 341 0.61 -9.24 -17.80
N GLY A 342 1.22 -8.10 -17.46
CA GLY A 342 2.00 -7.25 -18.33
C GLY A 342 1.18 -6.13 -18.98
N TRP A 343 1.88 -5.11 -19.45
CA TRP A 343 1.29 -3.91 -20.03
C TRP A 343 1.77 -3.62 -21.45
N THR A 344 0.88 -3.04 -22.23
CA THR A 344 1.19 -2.30 -23.46
C THR A 344 0.84 -0.82 -23.23
N ALA A 345 1.73 0.09 -23.62
CA ALA A 345 1.62 1.52 -23.34
C ALA A 345 1.74 2.36 -24.61
N SER A 346 0.71 3.15 -24.89
CA SER A 346 0.62 4.06 -26.04
C SER A 346 0.73 5.52 -25.64
N ALA A 347 1.16 6.35 -26.59
CA ALA A 347 1.33 7.80 -26.46
C ALA A 347 2.31 8.21 -25.33
N MET A 348 3.29 7.35 -25.03
CA MET A 348 4.28 7.59 -23.98
C MET A 348 5.51 8.29 -24.57
N ARG A 349 5.76 9.53 -24.14
CA ARG A 349 6.99 10.27 -24.47
C ARG A 349 8.21 9.40 -24.14
N MET A 350 9.22 9.40 -25.02
CA MET A 350 10.42 8.56 -24.89
C MET A 350 11.07 8.63 -23.50
N TRP A 351 11.20 9.82 -22.93
CA TRP A 351 11.80 10.01 -21.60
C TRP A 351 10.99 9.37 -20.46
N LYS A 352 9.67 9.22 -20.62
CA LYS A 352 8.78 8.58 -19.64
C LYS A 352 8.87 7.05 -19.67
N ARG A 353 9.38 6.46 -20.76
CA ARG A 353 9.43 5.00 -20.93
C ARG A 353 10.26 4.31 -19.84
N LYS A 354 11.42 4.87 -19.46
CA LYS A 354 12.26 4.30 -18.40
C LYS A 354 11.58 4.37 -17.01
N PRO A 355 11.04 5.52 -16.55
CA PRO A 355 10.22 5.55 -15.34
C PRO A 355 9.01 4.60 -15.39
N LEU A 356 8.28 4.54 -16.50
CA LEU A 356 7.14 3.62 -16.63
C LEU A 356 7.55 2.15 -16.53
N GLN A 357 8.70 1.80 -17.10
CA GLN A 357 9.28 0.47 -16.96
C GLN A 357 9.63 0.14 -15.49
N GLN A 358 9.95 1.13 -14.65
CA GLN A 358 10.18 0.93 -13.22
C GLN A 358 8.86 0.77 -12.45
N PHE A 359 7.81 1.54 -12.82
CA PHE A 359 6.50 1.47 -12.17
C PHE A 359 5.73 0.18 -12.48
N PHE A 360 5.69 -0.22 -13.75
CA PHE A 360 4.79 -1.26 -14.25
C PHE A 360 5.51 -2.49 -14.79
N GLY A 361 6.84 -2.43 -14.91
CA GLY A 361 7.64 -3.43 -15.58
C GLY A 361 8.32 -4.44 -14.67
N GLN A 362 7.95 -4.50 -13.38
CA GLN A 362 8.61 -5.34 -12.37
C GLN A 362 8.42 -6.84 -12.62
N HIS A 363 7.22 -7.26 -13.04
CA HIS A 363 6.88 -8.67 -13.27
C HIS A 363 7.00 -9.06 -14.75
N LYS A 364 6.53 -8.21 -15.66
CA LYS A 364 6.70 -8.36 -17.11
C LYS A 364 7.08 -7.02 -17.73
N PRO A 365 7.97 -6.99 -18.73
CA PRO A 365 8.33 -5.73 -19.37
C PRO A 365 7.14 -5.03 -20.05
N VAL A 366 7.13 -3.70 -19.95
CA VAL A 366 6.13 -2.86 -20.63
C VAL A 366 6.47 -2.82 -22.11
N VAL A 367 5.49 -3.10 -22.96
CA VAL A 367 5.60 -2.95 -24.41
C VAL A 367 5.15 -1.54 -24.77
N PHE A 368 5.91 -0.84 -25.61
CA PHE A 368 5.53 0.49 -26.10
C PHE A 368 5.09 0.39 -27.55
N GLU A 369 3.80 0.59 -27.80
CA GLU A 369 3.18 0.50 -29.12
C GLU A 369 2.14 1.62 -29.22
N ASP A 370 2.27 2.50 -30.21
CA ASP A 370 1.41 3.68 -30.36
C ASP A 370 0.22 3.43 -31.28
N ASP A 371 0.27 2.41 -32.14
CA ASP A 371 -0.86 2.00 -32.98
C ASP A 371 -1.90 1.22 -32.15
N PRO A 372 -3.15 1.70 -32.04
CA PRO A 372 -4.20 1.04 -31.25
C PRO A 372 -4.48 -0.41 -31.63
N ALA A 373 -4.42 -0.76 -32.92
CA ALA A 373 -4.73 -2.11 -33.37
C ALA A 373 -3.62 -3.10 -32.97
N ARG A 374 -2.35 -2.72 -33.19
CA ARG A 374 -1.19 -3.50 -32.75
C ARG A 374 -1.10 -3.58 -31.23
N ALA A 375 -1.44 -2.50 -30.51
CA ALA A 375 -1.46 -2.50 -29.06
C ALA A 375 -2.45 -3.54 -28.50
N ARG A 376 -3.68 -3.60 -29.05
CA ARG A 376 -4.67 -4.63 -28.69
C ARG A 376 -4.22 -6.04 -29.05
N ALA A 377 -3.59 -6.22 -30.21
CA ALA A 377 -3.10 -7.53 -30.66
C ALA A 377 -2.05 -8.15 -29.71
N THR A 378 -1.45 -7.37 -28.80
CA THR A 378 -0.55 -7.90 -27.78
C THR A 378 -1.23 -8.79 -26.73
N GLY A 379 -2.56 -8.71 -26.57
CA GLY A 379 -3.32 -9.45 -25.56
C GLY A 379 -3.01 -9.04 -24.10
N LYS A 380 -2.25 -7.96 -23.89
CA LYS A 380 -1.91 -7.42 -22.57
C LYS A 380 -2.90 -6.35 -22.14
N ARG A 381 -2.88 -5.99 -20.85
CA ARG A 381 -3.57 -4.77 -20.39
C ARG A 381 -2.98 -3.57 -21.14
N TRP A 382 -3.85 -2.65 -21.55
CA TRP A 382 -3.46 -1.53 -22.39
C TRP A 382 -3.63 -0.21 -21.64
N MET A 383 -2.60 0.64 -21.66
CA MET A 383 -2.62 1.98 -21.10
C MET A 383 -2.29 3.05 -22.14
N VAL A 384 -2.81 4.25 -21.92
CA VAL A 384 -2.52 5.44 -22.73
C VAL A 384 -2.31 6.65 -21.83
N TRP A 385 -1.41 7.57 -22.20
CA TRP A 385 -1.32 8.86 -21.50
C TRP A 385 -2.61 9.66 -21.70
N ALA A 386 -3.31 10.02 -20.63
CA ALA A 386 -4.70 10.47 -20.66
C ALA A 386 -4.91 11.67 -21.61
N GLY A 387 -4.07 12.70 -21.50
CA GLY A 387 -4.12 13.89 -22.36
C GLY A 387 -3.75 13.66 -23.84
N LYS A 388 -3.43 12.42 -24.24
CA LYS A 388 -3.10 12.00 -25.61
C LYS A 388 -3.99 10.89 -26.14
N ALA A 389 -4.99 10.45 -25.37
CA ALA A 389 -5.96 9.48 -25.83
C ALA A 389 -6.74 10.02 -27.04
N GLN A 390 -6.89 9.18 -28.07
CA GLN A 390 -7.61 9.47 -29.32
C GLN A 390 -8.69 8.42 -29.58
N VAL A 391 -9.48 8.62 -30.64
CA VAL A 391 -10.40 7.60 -31.16
C VAL A 391 -9.63 6.28 -31.34
N GLY A 392 -10.21 5.19 -30.86
CA GLY A 392 -9.55 3.87 -30.81
C GLY A 392 -9.01 3.49 -29.43
N HIS A 393 -8.80 4.43 -28.50
CA HIS A 393 -8.34 4.16 -27.12
C HIS A 393 -9.47 3.93 -26.10
N GLY A 394 -10.66 3.51 -26.55
CA GLY A 394 -11.85 3.35 -25.68
C GLY A 394 -11.61 2.43 -24.48
N ASP A 395 -10.91 1.32 -24.72
CA ASP A 395 -10.68 0.25 -23.74
C ASP A 395 -9.33 0.41 -22.99
N ALA A 396 -8.59 1.48 -23.26
CA ALA A 396 -7.30 1.72 -22.64
C ALA A 396 -7.46 2.39 -21.27
N VAL A 397 -6.67 1.93 -20.29
CA VAL A 397 -6.53 2.60 -18.99
C VAL A 397 -5.81 3.94 -19.20
N ARG A 398 -6.41 5.02 -18.72
CA ARG A 398 -5.84 6.37 -18.80
C ARG A 398 -4.85 6.58 -17.66
N VAL A 399 -3.61 6.88 -18.02
CA VAL A 399 -2.53 7.15 -17.08
C VAL A 399 -2.19 8.63 -17.08
N GLU A 400 -2.01 9.19 -15.88
CA GLU A 400 -1.61 10.58 -15.68
C GLU A 400 -0.72 10.69 -14.43
N ASP A 401 -0.07 11.84 -14.25
CA ASP A 401 0.71 12.09 -13.02
C ASP A 401 -0.21 12.12 -11.79
N GLY A 402 0.26 11.54 -10.68
CA GLY A 402 -0.42 11.63 -9.38
C GLY A 402 -0.34 13.02 -8.74
N PHE A 403 -1.07 13.19 -7.64
CA PHE A 403 -1.22 14.48 -6.96
C PHE A 403 -0.01 14.85 -6.08
N LEU A 404 0.73 13.87 -5.57
CA LEU A 404 2.05 14.05 -4.94
C LEU A 404 3.13 13.51 -5.89
N ARG A 405 3.66 14.39 -6.74
CA ARG A 405 4.40 13.97 -7.93
C ARG A 405 5.90 13.94 -7.73
N SER A 406 6.51 15.04 -7.29
CA SER A 406 7.97 15.20 -7.29
C SER A 406 8.45 16.40 -6.46
N ARG A 407 9.77 16.49 -6.23
CA ARG A 407 10.48 17.72 -5.89
C ARG A 407 11.15 18.25 -7.17
N GLY A 408 10.61 19.33 -7.73
CA GLY A 408 10.89 19.83 -9.08
C GLY A 408 9.78 19.53 -10.09
N LEU A 409 9.81 20.23 -11.22
CA LEU A 409 8.76 20.21 -12.25
C LEU A 409 8.91 19.04 -13.23
N GLY A 410 7.80 18.62 -13.84
CA GLY A 410 7.82 17.63 -14.93
C GLY A 410 8.59 18.11 -16.17
N ALA A 411 8.62 19.42 -16.41
CA ALA A 411 9.43 20.05 -17.46
C ALA A 411 10.96 19.88 -17.24
N GLU A 412 11.37 19.62 -16.00
CA GLU A 412 12.76 19.32 -15.64
C GLU A 412 13.12 17.83 -15.80
N LEU A 413 12.22 17.04 -16.39
CA LEU A 413 12.36 15.59 -16.58
C LEU A 413 12.53 14.82 -15.25
N VAL A 414 11.95 15.34 -14.16
CA VAL A 414 11.91 14.65 -12.87
C VAL A 414 10.95 13.46 -12.95
N PRO A 415 11.41 12.23 -12.69
CA PRO A 415 10.55 11.04 -12.66
C PRO A 415 9.42 11.22 -11.66
N PRO A 416 8.19 10.79 -12.00
CA PRO A 416 7.08 10.83 -11.06
C PRO A 416 7.32 9.84 -9.92
N LEU A 417 6.91 10.21 -8.71
CA LEU A 417 6.80 9.33 -7.54
C LEU A 417 5.42 8.68 -7.43
N SER A 418 4.45 9.23 -8.17
CA SER A 418 3.06 8.80 -8.18
C SER A 418 2.46 8.87 -9.59
N LEU A 419 1.67 7.86 -9.93
CA LEU A 419 0.88 7.79 -11.16
C LEU A 419 -0.54 7.34 -10.82
N VAL A 420 -1.51 7.83 -11.58
CA VAL A 420 -2.90 7.35 -11.53
C VAL A 420 -3.17 6.44 -12.71
N CYS A 421 -4.05 5.46 -12.52
CA CYS A 421 -4.52 4.55 -13.55
C CYS A 421 -6.05 4.53 -13.49
N ASP A 422 -6.71 5.09 -14.51
CA ASP A 422 -8.16 5.25 -14.55
C ASP A 422 -8.75 4.48 -15.72
N ASP A 423 -9.51 3.44 -15.40
CA ASP A 423 -10.15 2.53 -16.35
C ASP A 423 -11.58 2.96 -16.72
N LEU A 424 -12.08 4.06 -16.16
CA LEU A 424 -13.43 4.60 -16.46
C LEU A 424 -13.37 5.91 -17.24
N GLY A 425 -12.51 6.82 -16.81
CA GLY A 425 -12.38 8.18 -17.33
C GLY A 425 -11.04 8.77 -16.93
N ILE A 426 -11.01 10.00 -16.44
CA ILE A 426 -9.83 10.58 -15.80
C ILE A 426 -10.27 11.70 -14.87
N TYR A 427 -9.58 11.90 -13.74
CA TYR A 427 -10.02 12.79 -12.65
C TYR A 427 -10.37 14.23 -13.08
N TYR A 428 -9.68 14.78 -14.08
CA TYR A 428 -9.86 16.16 -14.49
C TYR A 428 -11.01 16.38 -15.49
N ASP A 429 -11.60 15.31 -16.05
CA ASP A 429 -12.65 15.37 -17.07
C ASP A 429 -14.03 15.12 -16.44
N PRO A 430 -14.83 16.17 -16.15
CA PRO A 430 -16.16 16.03 -15.56
C PRO A 430 -17.22 15.63 -16.59
N SER A 431 -16.91 15.49 -17.89
CA SER A 431 -17.89 15.11 -18.91
C SER A 431 -18.38 13.65 -18.76
N ARG A 432 -17.62 12.81 -18.05
CA ARG A 432 -17.91 11.39 -17.84
C ARG A 432 -17.49 10.93 -16.44
N PRO A 433 -18.01 9.80 -15.94
CA PRO A 433 -17.53 9.22 -14.70
C PRO A 433 -16.03 8.88 -14.74
N SER A 434 -15.35 9.00 -13.60
CA SER A 434 -13.96 8.57 -13.42
C SER A 434 -13.82 7.57 -12.26
N ARG A 435 -12.72 6.82 -12.24
CA ARG A 435 -12.43 5.93 -11.11
C ARG A 435 -12.23 6.71 -9.81
N LEU A 436 -11.73 7.95 -9.87
CA LEU A 436 -11.65 8.82 -8.69
C LEU A 436 -13.04 9.20 -8.16
N GLU A 437 -14.00 9.53 -9.02
CA GLU A 437 -15.38 9.82 -8.58
C GLU A 437 -15.98 8.63 -7.82
N ARG A 438 -15.72 7.40 -8.28
CA ARG A 438 -16.15 6.17 -7.57
C ARG A 438 -15.49 6.02 -6.21
N TRP A 439 -14.21 6.36 -6.07
CA TRP A 439 -13.55 6.35 -4.77
C TRP A 439 -14.08 7.44 -3.85
N ILE A 440 -14.35 8.65 -4.36
CA ILE A 440 -14.94 9.73 -3.56
C ILE A 440 -16.31 9.31 -3.04
N GLU A 441 -17.17 8.73 -3.90
CA GLU A 441 -18.46 8.16 -3.49
C GLU A 441 -18.29 7.09 -2.40
N ALA A 442 -17.34 6.17 -2.57
CA ALA A 442 -17.08 5.09 -1.61
C ALA A 442 -16.47 5.58 -0.29
N ARG A 443 -15.81 6.74 -0.27
CA ARG A 443 -15.18 7.35 0.92
C ARG A 443 -16.01 8.47 1.55
N ALA A 444 -17.27 8.63 1.13
CA ALA A 444 -18.23 9.42 1.88
C ALA A 444 -18.50 8.83 3.28
N ASP A 445 -18.39 7.50 3.42
CA ASP A 445 -18.41 6.81 4.71
C ASP A 445 -17.02 6.21 5.02
N LEU A 446 -16.28 6.89 5.89
CA LEU A 446 -14.95 6.45 6.31
C LEU A 446 -15.04 5.61 7.58
N ARG A 447 -14.39 4.45 7.54
CA ARG A 447 -14.09 3.71 8.78
C ARG A 447 -13.18 4.55 9.69
N PRO A 448 -13.23 4.35 11.02
CA PRO A 448 -12.38 5.08 11.96
C PRO A 448 -10.88 5.00 11.67
N ASP A 449 -10.37 3.84 11.21
CA ASP A 449 -8.96 3.67 10.82
C ASP A 449 -8.59 4.51 9.60
N GLN A 450 -9.47 4.57 8.60
CA GLN A 450 -9.28 5.33 7.37
C GLN A 450 -9.30 6.84 7.66
N ARG A 451 -10.26 7.31 8.46
CA ARG A 451 -10.35 8.71 8.91
C ARG A 451 -9.08 9.14 9.65
N MET A 452 -8.61 8.32 10.60
CA MET A 452 -7.38 8.62 11.34
C MET A 452 -6.16 8.66 10.42
N ARG A 453 -6.05 7.76 9.44
CA ARG A 453 -4.98 7.78 8.44
C ARG A 453 -5.01 9.04 7.58
N ALA A 454 -6.18 9.42 7.08
CA ALA A 454 -6.36 10.62 6.26
C ALA A 454 -6.03 11.90 7.06
N ALA A 455 -6.51 12.02 8.30
CA ALA A 455 -6.20 13.15 9.18
C ALA A 455 -4.69 13.30 9.42
N ARG A 456 -3.99 12.20 9.73
CA ARG A 456 -2.51 12.19 9.88
C ARG A 456 -1.79 12.58 8.58
N LEU A 457 -2.33 12.17 7.43
CA LEU A 457 -1.78 12.55 6.13
C LEU A 457 -1.95 14.05 5.86
N ILE A 458 -3.13 14.61 6.16
CA ILE A 458 -3.39 16.06 6.06
C ILE A 458 -2.42 16.83 6.95
N GLU A 459 -2.28 16.43 8.21
CA GLU A 459 -1.35 17.04 9.16
C GLU A 459 0.10 16.97 8.64
N ALA A 460 0.55 15.80 8.17
CA ALA A 460 1.90 15.63 7.65
C ALA A 460 2.18 16.50 6.41
N LEU A 461 1.23 16.60 5.48
CA LEU A 461 1.35 17.42 4.28
C LEU A 461 1.39 18.91 4.59
N THR A 462 0.50 19.37 5.46
CA THR A 462 0.38 20.79 5.83
C THR A 462 1.54 21.26 6.69
N ALA A 463 1.92 20.50 7.72
CA ALA A 463 3.03 20.84 8.61
C ALA A 463 4.39 20.87 7.89
N LYS A 464 4.54 20.11 6.81
CA LYS A 464 5.77 20.07 5.98
C LYS A 464 5.72 21.00 4.77
N GLY A 465 4.63 21.74 4.58
CA GLY A 465 4.47 22.66 3.45
C GLY A 465 4.48 21.97 2.09
N LEU A 466 4.13 20.68 2.02
CA LEU A 466 4.25 19.92 0.78
C LEU A 466 3.16 20.31 -0.24
N SER A 467 3.54 20.28 -1.52
CA SER A 467 2.69 20.51 -2.69
C SER A 467 2.98 19.46 -3.78
N LYS A 468 2.31 19.54 -4.94
CA LYS A 468 2.57 18.59 -6.05
C LYS A 468 4.03 18.57 -6.51
N TYR A 469 4.70 19.73 -6.53
CA TYR A 469 6.03 19.90 -7.13
C TYR A 469 7.13 20.30 -6.14
N ASN A 470 6.81 20.75 -4.92
CA ASN A 470 7.77 21.07 -3.86
C ASN A 470 9.00 21.87 -4.37
N PRO A 471 8.80 23.06 -4.98
CA PRO A 471 9.86 23.79 -5.65
C PRO A 471 10.90 24.34 -4.66
N ASP A 472 12.16 24.37 -5.08
CA ASP A 472 13.26 24.99 -4.30
C ASP A 472 13.35 26.48 -4.66
N VAL A 473 12.44 27.29 -4.10
CA VAL A 473 12.39 28.74 -4.32
C VAL A 473 12.69 29.49 -3.02
N PRO A 474 13.32 30.68 -3.10
CA PRO A 474 13.58 31.50 -1.92
C PRO A 474 12.29 31.82 -1.14
N PRO A 475 12.36 31.95 0.19
CA PRO A 475 11.24 32.43 0.99
C PRO A 475 10.74 33.76 0.44
N THR A 476 9.43 33.85 0.20
CA THR A 476 8.80 35.10 -0.22
C THR A 476 8.67 36.01 1.00
N ASP A 477 8.98 37.29 0.83
CA ASP A 477 8.78 38.29 1.88
C ASP A 477 7.28 38.60 2.01
N LEU A 478 6.60 37.79 2.82
CA LEU A 478 5.15 37.85 3.00
C LEU A 478 4.70 39.11 3.77
N GLU A 479 5.60 39.77 4.51
CA GLU A 479 5.30 40.97 5.29
C GLU A 479 5.02 42.20 4.43
N LYS A 480 5.54 42.20 3.19
CA LYS A 480 5.33 43.27 2.21
C LYS A 480 3.99 43.21 1.50
N LEU A 481 3.21 42.13 1.69
CA LEU A 481 1.92 41.99 1.02
C LEU A 481 0.88 42.93 1.63
N PRO A 482 0.02 43.57 0.82
CA PRO A 482 -1.02 44.48 1.32
C PRO A 482 -1.87 43.82 2.42
N LYS A 483 -2.18 44.57 3.48
CA LYS A 483 -3.01 44.07 4.59
C LYS A 483 -4.49 44.17 4.23
N GLY A 484 -5.27 43.16 4.55
CA GLY A 484 -6.72 43.11 4.28
C GLY A 484 -7.16 41.71 3.89
N HIS A 485 -8.34 41.61 3.27
CA HIS A 485 -8.89 40.36 2.77
C HIS A 485 -8.20 39.95 1.46
N ARG A 486 -7.39 38.89 1.51
CA ARG A 486 -6.55 38.43 0.40
C ARG A 486 -7.15 37.22 -0.29
N ILE A 487 -7.19 37.28 -1.61
CA ILE A 487 -7.64 36.21 -2.50
C ILE A 487 -6.48 35.77 -3.38
N LEU A 488 -6.16 34.48 -3.35
CA LEU A 488 -5.16 33.91 -4.26
C LEU A 488 -5.84 33.38 -5.53
N VAL A 489 -5.34 33.84 -6.68
CA VAL A 489 -5.76 33.38 -8.00
C VAL A 489 -4.58 32.68 -8.67
N PRO A 490 -4.56 31.34 -8.75
CA PRO A 490 -3.51 30.62 -9.47
C PRO A 490 -3.74 30.71 -10.98
N GLY A 491 -2.76 31.26 -11.68
CA GLY A 491 -2.66 31.14 -13.13
C GLY A 491 -2.49 29.67 -13.54
N GLN A 492 -3.07 29.34 -14.68
CA GLN A 492 -3.06 28.00 -15.25
C GLN A 492 -2.57 28.03 -16.70
N VAL A 493 -2.17 26.88 -17.22
CA VAL A 493 -1.84 26.72 -18.64
C VAL A 493 -3.15 26.61 -19.42
N GLU A 494 -3.48 27.60 -20.24
CA GLU A 494 -4.83 27.71 -20.84
C GLU A 494 -5.18 26.56 -21.80
N ASP A 495 -4.18 25.88 -22.38
CA ASP A 495 -4.36 24.69 -23.22
C ASP A 495 -4.34 23.36 -22.45
N ASP A 496 -4.36 23.40 -21.11
CA ASP A 496 -4.38 22.20 -20.27
C ASP A 496 -5.67 21.40 -20.47
N ALA A 497 -5.54 20.06 -20.43
CA ALA A 497 -6.68 19.17 -20.59
C ALA A 497 -7.76 19.40 -19.52
N SER A 498 -7.37 19.72 -18.29
CA SER A 498 -8.27 20.05 -17.18
C SER A 498 -9.08 21.32 -17.44
N ILE A 499 -8.53 22.31 -18.14
CA ILE A 499 -9.28 23.51 -18.54
C ILE A 499 -10.22 23.15 -19.69
N ARG A 500 -9.69 22.54 -20.76
CA ARG A 500 -10.50 22.21 -21.95
C ARG A 500 -11.73 21.34 -21.66
N THR A 501 -11.65 20.48 -20.65
CA THR A 501 -12.74 19.56 -20.28
C THR A 501 -13.51 20.04 -19.05
N GLY A 502 -12.85 20.73 -18.13
CA GLY A 502 -13.43 21.14 -16.85
C GLY A 502 -13.94 22.57 -16.80
N THR A 503 -13.88 23.35 -17.89
CA THR A 503 -14.36 24.74 -17.91
C THR A 503 -15.38 24.97 -19.03
N GLY A 504 -16.24 25.96 -18.84
CA GLY A 504 -17.26 26.37 -19.80
C GLY A 504 -17.08 27.81 -20.24
N ARG A 505 -17.65 28.76 -19.48
CA ARG A 505 -17.60 30.20 -19.80
C ARG A 505 -16.26 30.86 -19.50
N VAL A 506 -15.62 30.49 -18.39
CA VAL A 506 -14.34 31.06 -17.94
C VAL A 506 -13.22 30.07 -18.26
N THR A 507 -12.48 30.32 -19.34
CA THR A 507 -11.47 29.40 -19.88
C THR A 507 -10.06 30.00 -19.97
N THR A 508 -9.91 31.28 -19.62
CA THR A 508 -8.63 32.02 -19.66
C THR A 508 -8.30 32.59 -18.29
N ASN A 509 -7.00 32.82 -18.04
CA ASN A 509 -6.55 33.44 -16.79
C ASN A 509 -7.08 34.87 -16.63
N ARG A 510 -7.23 35.61 -17.74
CA ARG A 510 -7.82 36.95 -17.74
C ARG A 510 -9.30 36.93 -17.34
N ALA A 511 -10.09 36.04 -17.95
CA ALA A 511 -11.51 35.89 -17.60
C ALA A 511 -11.70 35.43 -16.14
N LEU A 512 -10.78 34.60 -15.62
CA LEU A 512 -10.77 34.25 -14.20
C LEU A 512 -10.57 35.50 -13.34
N LEU A 513 -9.54 36.31 -13.59
CA LEU A 513 -9.28 37.55 -12.85
C LEU A 513 -10.43 38.55 -12.94
N GLU A 514 -11.04 38.73 -14.12
CA GLU A 514 -12.23 39.56 -14.31
C GLU A 514 -13.40 39.07 -13.46
N THR A 515 -13.63 37.74 -13.43
CA THR A 515 -14.67 37.12 -12.62
C THR A 515 -14.42 37.33 -11.12
N VAL A 516 -13.18 37.16 -10.66
CA VAL A 516 -12.81 37.38 -9.25
C VAL A 516 -13.00 38.85 -8.88
N ARG A 517 -12.48 39.79 -9.67
CA ARG A 517 -12.60 41.23 -9.40
C ARG A 517 -14.06 41.69 -9.38
N ALA A 518 -14.89 41.19 -10.30
CA ALA A 518 -16.31 41.51 -10.32
C ALA A 518 -17.04 40.98 -9.07
N ALA A 519 -16.70 39.78 -8.60
CA ALA A 519 -17.32 39.18 -7.41
C ALA A 519 -16.77 39.70 -6.08
N ARG A 520 -15.56 40.27 -6.09
CA ARG A 520 -14.83 40.76 -4.91
C ARG A 520 -14.13 42.09 -5.22
N PRO A 521 -14.87 43.21 -5.38
CA PRO A 521 -14.30 44.49 -5.78
C PRO A 521 -13.24 45.03 -4.83
N ASP A 522 -13.45 44.88 -3.51
CA ASP A 522 -12.61 45.47 -2.46
C ASP A 522 -11.51 44.52 -1.93
N ALA A 523 -11.46 43.29 -2.44
CA ALA A 523 -10.47 42.31 -1.99
C ALA A 523 -9.09 42.56 -2.63
N ILE A 524 -8.04 42.14 -1.93
CA ILE A 524 -6.68 42.15 -2.45
C ILE A 524 -6.47 40.87 -3.25
N ILE A 525 -6.39 40.99 -4.58
CA ILE A 525 -6.20 39.88 -5.50
C ILE A 525 -4.70 39.66 -5.73
N LEU A 526 -4.22 38.52 -5.23
CA LEU A 526 -2.87 38.01 -5.42
C LEU A 526 -2.88 37.03 -6.60
N TYR A 527 -2.34 37.43 -7.75
CA TYR A 527 -2.23 36.56 -8.91
C TYR A 527 -0.89 35.82 -8.89
N LYS A 528 -0.92 34.49 -8.89
CA LYS A 528 0.29 33.66 -9.01
C LYS A 528 0.33 33.02 -10.40
N PRO A 529 1.15 33.50 -11.35
CA PRO A 529 1.25 32.88 -12.67
C PRO A 529 1.73 31.42 -12.59
N HIS A 530 1.33 30.59 -13.56
CA HIS A 530 1.81 29.20 -13.62
C HIS A 530 3.31 29.14 -13.94
N PRO A 531 4.13 28.28 -13.30
CA PRO A 531 5.58 28.24 -13.53
C PRO A 531 5.97 27.98 -15.01
N ASP A 532 5.27 27.10 -15.71
CA ASP A 532 5.52 26.86 -17.14
C ASP A 532 5.18 28.08 -18.03
N VAL A 533 4.27 28.94 -17.58
CA VAL A 533 3.92 30.19 -18.26
C VAL A 533 4.97 31.27 -17.94
N GLU A 534 5.41 31.37 -16.68
CA GLU A 534 6.53 32.24 -16.26
C GLU A 534 7.82 31.92 -17.03
N ALA A 535 8.06 30.64 -17.32
CA ALA A 535 9.20 30.17 -18.09
C ALA A 535 9.05 30.36 -19.61
N GLY A 536 7.90 30.86 -20.10
CA GLY A 536 7.62 31.05 -21.53
C GLY A 536 7.43 29.74 -22.31
N LEU A 537 7.18 28.62 -21.63
CA LEU A 537 7.05 27.29 -22.24
C LEU A 537 5.62 26.99 -22.71
N ARG A 538 4.63 27.71 -22.18
CA ARG A 538 3.20 27.46 -22.37
C ARG A 538 2.38 28.76 -22.48
N ALA A 539 1.19 28.65 -23.07
CA ALA A 539 0.23 29.74 -23.17
C ALA A 539 -0.45 30.02 -21.81
N GLY A 540 -0.89 31.26 -21.60
CA GLY A 540 -1.55 31.71 -20.36
C GLY A 540 -0.94 32.97 -19.73
N HIS A 541 -0.02 33.66 -20.42
CA HIS A 541 0.48 34.97 -19.97
C HIS A 541 -0.67 35.98 -19.98
N VAL A 542 -0.77 36.80 -18.94
CA VAL A 542 -1.83 37.79 -18.77
C VAL A 542 -1.23 39.09 -18.27
N GLU A 543 -1.53 40.17 -18.99
CA GLU A 543 -1.42 41.52 -18.46
C GLU A 543 -2.58 41.75 -17.49
N THR A 544 -2.25 42.08 -16.24
CA THR A 544 -3.26 42.13 -15.17
C THR A 544 -4.07 43.41 -15.15
N ASP A 545 -3.58 44.52 -15.73
CA ASP A 545 -4.31 45.77 -15.97
C ASP A 545 -5.20 46.26 -14.79
N GLY A 546 -4.74 46.12 -13.55
CA GLY A 546 -5.49 46.49 -12.33
C GLY A 546 -6.54 45.47 -11.86
N LEU A 547 -6.67 44.32 -12.54
CA LEU A 547 -7.48 43.19 -12.08
C LEU A 547 -6.84 42.50 -10.87
N ALA A 548 -5.50 42.42 -10.83
CA ALA A 548 -4.74 41.91 -9.68
C ALA A 548 -3.99 43.06 -8.99
N ASP A 549 -3.97 43.05 -7.65
CA ASP A 549 -3.24 44.02 -6.85
C ASP A 549 -1.76 43.66 -6.74
N VAL A 550 -1.43 42.37 -6.75
CA VAL A 550 -0.05 41.87 -6.68
C VAL A 550 0.12 40.66 -7.60
N VAL A 551 1.21 40.66 -8.38
CA VAL A 551 1.64 39.51 -9.19
C VAL A 551 2.84 38.84 -8.54
N LEU A 552 2.67 37.58 -8.12
CA LEU A 552 3.62 36.84 -7.30
C LEU A 552 4.54 35.95 -8.14
N ASN A 553 5.49 36.55 -8.85
CA ASN A 553 6.39 35.77 -9.69
C ASN A 553 7.33 34.89 -8.86
N ARG A 554 7.63 33.67 -9.35
CA ARG A 554 8.63 32.74 -8.76
C ARG A 554 8.43 32.43 -7.26
N THR A 555 7.19 32.52 -6.78
CA THR A 555 6.80 32.26 -5.40
C THR A 555 6.30 30.83 -5.23
N ASP A 556 6.59 30.20 -4.08
CA ASP A 556 5.98 28.91 -3.74
C ASP A 556 4.50 29.12 -3.42
N PRO A 557 3.56 28.57 -4.21
CA PRO A 557 2.15 28.74 -3.94
C PRO A 557 1.72 28.14 -2.58
N ALA A 558 2.41 27.11 -2.07
CA ALA A 558 2.08 26.52 -0.78
C ALA A 558 2.37 27.47 0.40
N ALA A 559 3.36 28.36 0.26
CA ALA A 559 3.69 29.37 1.26
C ALA A 559 2.66 30.52 1.31
N LEU A 560 1.84 30.68 0.26
CA LEU A 560 0.79 31.70 0.19
C LEU A 560 -0.50 31.26 0.89
N LEU A 561 -0.79 29.97 0.91
CA LEU A 561 -2.05 29.44 1.43
C LEU A 561 -2.31 29.80 2.91
N PRO A 562 -1.32 29.82 3.83
CA PRO A 562 -1.55 30.23 5.21
C PRO A 562 -1.90 31.71 5.43
N ILE A 563 -1.71 32.57 4.43
CA ILE A 563 -1.85 34.03 4.57
C ILE A 563 -3.00 34.64 3.74
N VAL A 564 -3.77 33.80 3.05
CA VAL A 564 -4.94 34.19 2.25
C VAL A 564 -6.23 33.65 2.85
N GLN A 565 -7.34 34.31 2.57
CA GLN A 565 -8.65 33.92 3.10
C GLN A 565 -9.43 33.07 2.10
N GLU A 566 -9.24 33.32 0.80
CA GLU A 566 -9.91 32.58 -0.27
C GLU A 566 -8.93 32.22 -1.40
N VAL A 567 -9.21 31.11 -2.06
CA VAL A 567 -8.60 30.72 -3.34
C VAL A 567 -9.69 30.65 -4.39
N TRP A 568 -9.49 31.35 -5.50
CA TRP A 568 -10.39 31.32 -6.66
C TRP A 568 -9.67 30.72 -7.86
N THR A 569 -10.19 29.63 -8.42
CA THR A 569 -9.51 28.84 -9.45
C THR A 569 -10.47 28.34 -10.51
N MET A 570 -9.99 28.07 -11.73
CA MET A 570 -10.77 27.31 -12.70
C MET A 570 -10.74 25.83 -12.30
N THR A 571 -9.59 25.19 -12.46
CA THR A 571 -9.41 23.74 -12.27
C THR A 571 -8.07 23.36 -11.63
N SER A 572 -7.28 24.34 -11.18
CA SER A 572 -5.95 24.12 -10.63
C SER A 572 -5.96 23.15 -9.46
N LEU A 573 -4.95 22.28 -9.36
CA LEU A 573 -4.75 21.45 -8.18
C LEU A 573 -4.57 22.30 -6.90
N LEU A 574 -4.13 23.56 -7.03
CA LEU A 574 -3.93 24.44 -5.88
C LEU A 574 -5.22 24.65 -5.07
N GLY A 575 -6.40 24.56 -5.69
CA GLY A 575 -7.66 24.59 -4.95
C GLY A 575 -7.80 23.40 -3.99
N PHE A 576 -7.40 22.19 -4.39
CA PHE A 576 -7.35 21.05 -3.47
C PHE A 576 -6.32 21.26 -2.36
N GLU A 577 -5.13 21.76 -2.68
CA GLU A 577 -4.08 22.06 -1.68
C GLU A 577 -4.51 23.13 -0.67
N ALA A 578 -5.39 24.05 -1.08
CA ALA A 578 -6.02 25.06 -0.25
C ALA A 578 -7.04 24.45 0.72
N LEU A 579 -7.85 23.48 0.26
CA LEU A 579 -8.76 22.71 1.14
C LEU A 579 -7.99 22.00 2.25
N LEU A 580 -6.84 21.38 1.94
CA LEU A 580 -5.99 20.73 2.95
C LEU A 580 -5.58 21.67 4.09
N ARG A 581 -5.48 22.97 3.81
CA ARG A 581 -5.04 24.01 4.76
C ARG A 581 -6.22 24.81 5.34
N GLY A 582 -7.45 24.37 5.11
CA GLY A 582 -8.65 25.04 5.62
C GLY A 582 -8.95 26.39 4.98
N VAL A 583 -8.42 26.66 3.78
CA VAL A 583 -8.70 27.89 3.03
C VAL A 583 -9.99 27.71 2.24
N ALA A 584 -10.87 28.73 2.22
CA ALA A 584 -12.09 28.68 1.44
C ALA A 584 -11.78 28.68 -0.07
N VAL A 585 -12.45 27.82 -0.83
CA VAL A 585 -12.17 27.63 -2.26
C VAL A 585 -13.43 27.87 -3.09
N THR A 586 -13.30 28.74 -4.08
CA THR A 586 -14.31 28.98 -5.11
C THR A 586 -13.81 28.47 -6.46
N THR A 587 -14.58 27.62 -7.13
CA THR A 587 -14.21 27.07 -8.45
C THR A 587 -15.13 27.61 -9.54
N VAL A 588 -14.56 28.28 -10.54
CA VAL A 588 -15.32 28.72 -11.73
C VAL A 588 -15.38 27.66 -12.83
N GLY A 589 -14.51 26.65 -12.74
CA GLY A 589 -14.60 25.39 -13.46
C GLY A 589 -15.08 24.26 -12.56
N VAL A 590 -14.91 23.02 -13.03
CA VAL A 590 -15.32 21.78 -12.37
C VAL A 590 -14.11 20.84 -12.23
N PRO A 591 -13.15 21.15 -11.34
CA PRO A 591 -12.07 20.22 -11.00
C PRO A 591 -12.59 18.98 -10.29
N PHE A 592 -11.74 17.97 -10.08
CA PHE A 592 -12.13 16.71 -9.43
C PHE A 592 -12.71 16.88 -8.01
N TYR A 593 -12.33 17.95 -7.31
CA TYR A 593 -12.76 18.27 -5.95
C TYR A 593 -13.98 19.20 -5.87
N ALA A 594 -14.55 19.63 -7.00
CA ALA A 594 -15.81 20.38 -7.06
C ALA A 594 -17.02 19.45 -7.10
N GLY A 595 -18.13 19.86 -6.48
CA GLY A 595 -19.39 19.13 -6.41
C GLY A 595 -19.59 18.26 -5.17
N TRP A 596 -18.75 18.41 -4.17
CA TRP A 596 -18.69 17.51 -3.01
C TRP A 596 -19.03 18.18 -1.67
N GLY A 597 -19.45 19.45 -1.70
CA GLY A 597 -19.79 20.24 -0.52
C GLY A 597 -18.60 20.90 0.20
N LEU A 598 -17.38 20.76 -0.34
CA LEU A 598 -16.16 21.35 0.21
C LEU A 598 -15.75 22.67 -0.46
N THR A 599 -16.39 23.04 -1.56
CA THR A 599 -16.09 24.22 -2.38
C THR A 599 -17.36 25.03 -2.66
N THR A 600 -17.18 26.31 -2.95
CA THR A 600 -18.23 27.12 -3.62
C THR A 600 -18.09 26.91 -5.12
N ASP A 601 -19.00 26.14 -5.69
CA ASP A 601 -18.96 25.77 -7.12
C ASP A 601 -19.76 26.75 -7.97
N LEU A 602 -19.08 27.50 -8.84
CA LEU A 602 -19.70 28.39 -9.84
C LEU A 602 -19.74 27.75 -11.24
N GLY A 603 -18.96 26.67 -11.46
CA GLY A 603 -19.03 25.84 -12.65
C GLY A 603 -20.27 24.93 -12.68
N ASP A 604 -20.63 24.42 -13.85
CA ASP A 604 -21.76 23.50 -14.03
C ASP A 604 -21.37 22.08 -13.59
N VAL A 605 -21.49 21.82 -12.28
CA VAL A 605 -21.13 20.53 -11.68
C VAL A 605 -22.09 19.42 -12.15
N PRO A 606 -21.57 18.28 -12.63
CA PRO A 606 -22.40 17.15 -13.03
C PRO A 606 -23.31 16.64 -11.90
N PRO A 607 -24.60 16.32 -12.17
CA PRO A 607 -25.54 15.87 -11.14
C PRO A 607 -25.16 14.60 -10.36
N ARG A 608 -24.17 13.84 -10.83
CA ARG A 608 -23.64 12.65 -10.15
C ARG A 608 -22.71 12.98 -8.98
N ARG A 609 -22.12 14.18 -8.94
CA ARG A 609 -21.31 14.66 -7.81
C ARG A 609 -22.22 15.35 -6.80
N ARG A 610 -22.77 14.56 -5.87
CA ARG A 610 -23.68 15.05 -4.82
C ARG A 610 -23.49 14.39 -3.46
N ALA A 611 -22.57 13.42 -3.37
CA ALA A 611 -22.24 12.82 -2.08
C ALA A 611 -21.74 13.92 -1.14
N GLN A 612 -22.18 13.88 0.12
CA GLN A 612 -21.65 14.74 1.17
C GLN A 612 -20.45 14.00 1.76
N LEU A 613 -19.27 14.62 1.69
CA LEU A 613 -18.08 14.10 2.33
C LEU A 613 -17.32 15.20 3.05
N ASP A 614 -16.57 14.80 4.07
CA ASP A 614 -15.60 15.65 4.71
C ASP A 614 -14.26 15.64 3.95
N LEU A 615 -13.35 16.50 4.41
CA LEU A 615 -12.03 16.65 3.80
C LEU A 615 -11.23 15.35 3.87
N GLU A 616 -11.33 14.60 4.98
CA GLU A 616 -10.68 13.31 5.16
C GLU A 616 -11.14 12.30 4.11
N GLY A 617 -12.43 12.24 3.79
CA GLY A 617 -12.98 11.39 2.73
C GLY A 617 -12.38 11.71 1.37
N LEU A 618 -12.32 13.01 1.04
CA LEU A 618 -11.75 13.47 -0.24
C LEU A 618 -10.27 13.14 -0.32
N VAL A 619 -9.53 13.36 0.77
CA VAL A 619 -8.09 13.06 0.86
C VAL A 619 -7.83 11.57 0.76
N HIS A 620 -8.62 10.74 1.43
CA HIS A 620 -8.46 9.29 1.35
C HIS A 620 -8.66 8.79 -0.08
N ALA A 621 -9.74 9.20 -0.74
CA ALA A 621 -9.98 8.83 -2.14
C ALA A 621 -8.85 9.32 -3.07
N THR A 622 -8.43 10.58 -2.89
CA THR A 622 -7.52 11.27 -3.81
C THR A 622 -6.05 10.88 -3.62
N LEU A 623 -5.59 10.65 -2.40
CA LEU A 623 -4.17 10.42 -2.08
C LEU A 623 -3.86 9.00 -1.60
N ILE A 624 -4.86 8.18 -1.25
CA ILE A 624 -4.64 6.82 -0.75
C ILE A 624 -5.17 5.78 -1.74
N ASP A 625 -6.44 5.87 -2.14
CA ASP A 625 -7.05 4.84 -2.98
C ASP A 625 -6.70 5.00 -4.47
N TYR A 626 -6.83 6.21 -5.00
CA TYR A 626 -6.73 6.44 -6.44
C TYR A 626 -5.30 6.28 -7.01
N PRO A 627 -4.28 7.03 -6.52
CA PRO A 627 -2.93 6.93 -7.03
C PRO A 627 -2.20 5.68 -6.56
N ARG A 628 -1.19 5.29 -7.35
CA ARG A 628 -0.13 4.37 -6.94
C ARG A 628 1.16 5.13 -6.70
N TYR A 629 1.99 4.63 -5.78
CA TYR A 629 3.26 5.25 -5.42
C TYR A 629 4.42 4.26 -5.54
N HIS A 630 5.59 4.78 -5.91
CA HIS A 630 6.80 4.00 -6.09
C HIS A 630 7.97 4.70 -5.40
N ASP A 631 8.61 4.02 -4.44
CA ASP A 631 9.77 4.56 -3.74
C ASP A 631 11.01 4.48 -4.63
N PRO A 632 11.61 5.60 -5.03
CA PRO A 632 12.72 5.62 -5.98
C PRO A 632 14.02 5.03 -5.40
N LYS A 633 14.13 4.88 -4.07
CA LYS A 633 15.30 4.28 -3.40
C LYS A 633 15.24 2.77 -3.41
N THR A 634 14.15 2.20 -2.91
CA THR A 634 13.97 0.73 -2.86
C THR A 634 13.49 0.15 -4.19
N ARG A 635 12.92 0.97 -5.08
CA ARG A 635 12.24 0.56 -6.31
C ARG A 635 11.06 -0.38 -6.08
N LEU A 636 10.39 -0.21 -4.94
CA LEU A 636 9.23 -0.98 -4.56
C LEU A 636 7.99 -0.09 -4.64
N PRO A 637 6.82 -0.66 -4.98
CA PRO A 637 5.53 -0.09 -4.59
C PRO A 637 5.53 0.32 -3.13
N CYS A 638 4.95 1.46 -2.80
CA CYS A 638 4.93 1.97 -1.42
C CYS A 638 3.62 2.69 -1.10
N PRO A 639 3.30 2.87 0.20
CA PRO A 639 2.19 3.71 0.61
C PRO A 639 2.59 5.20 0.58
N VAL A 640 1.60 6.10 0.50
CA VAL A 640 1.81 7.55 0.32
C VAL A 640 2.70 8.18 1.39
N GLU A 641 2.65 7.67 2.62
CA GLU A 641 3.42 8.13 3.76
C GLU A 641 4.93 8.02 3.53
N VAL A 642 5.38 7.03 2.74
CA VAL A 642 6.79 6.92 2.32
C VAL A 642 7.15 8.09 1.43
N ILE A 643 6.32 8.42 0.44
CA ILE A 643 6.59 9.52 -0.50
C ILE A 643 6.56 10.88 0.19
N VAL A 644 5.63 11.10 1.11
CA VAL A 644 5.57 12.30 1.95
C VAL A 644 6.89 12.51 2.69
N GLU A 645 7.41 11.47 3.34
CA GLU A 645 8.67 11.56 4.08
C GLU A 645 9.88 11.78 3.16
N ARG A 646 9.94 11.10 2.01
CA ARG A 646 11.02 11.29 1.02
C ARG A 646 11.06 12.73 0.53
N LEU A 647 9.90 13.31 0.21
CA LEU A 647 9.78 14.69 -0.24
C LEU A 647 10.15 15.69 0.87
N ALA A 648 9.64 15.47 2.09
CA ALA A 648 9.89 16.34 3.24
C ALA A 648 11.36 16.39 3.66
N ASN A 649 12.07 15.27 3.55
CA ASN A 649 13.47 15.15 4.00
C ASN A 649 14.50 15.30 2.86
N ASP A 650 14.07 15.61 1.64
CA ASP A 650 14.91 15.59 0.42
C ASP A 650 15.70 14.28 0.25
N ASP A 651 15.11 13.16 0.69
CA ASP A 651 15.72 11.83 0.63
C ASP A 651 15.46 11.16 -0.73
N LEU A 652 15.65 11.89 -1.82
CA LEU A 652 15.43 11.44 -3.18
C LEU A 652 16.76 11.17 -3.90
N PRO A 653 16.84 10.15 -4.77
CA PRO A 653 18.02 9.96 -5.61
C PRO A 653 18.28 11.19 -6.48
N ARG A 654 19.52 11.70 -6.47
CA ARG A 654 19.91 12.84 -7.31
C ARG A 654 19.71 12.50 -8.79
N LEU A 655 19.13 13.44 -9.54
CA LEU A 655 18.96 13.32 -10.99
C LEU A 655 20.31 13.11 -11.68
N GLY A 656 20.40 12.09 -12.54
CA GLY A 656 21.58 11.85 -13.36
C GLY A 656 21.89 13.01 -14.30
N THR A 657 23.17 13.25 -14.58
CA THR A 657 23.68 14.34 -15.43
C THR A 657 23.02 14.39 -16.82
N GLY A 658 22.68 13.23 -17.40
CA GLY A 658 21.99 13.13 -18.70
C GLY A 658 20.56 13.70 -18.71
N ASN A 659 19.78 13.54 -17.64
CA ASN A 659 18.43 14.12 -17.56
C ASN A 659 18.47 15.64 -17.44
N ARG A 660 19.46 16.18 -16.72
CA ARG A 660 19.69 17.63 -16.61
C ARG A 660 20.06 18.24 -17.96
N LEU A 661 20.90 17.56 -18.75
CA LEU A 661 21.28 18.02 -20.07
C LEU A 661 20.10 17.97 -21.06
N LEU A 662 19.33 16.88 -21.06
CA LEU A 662 18.11 16.72 -21.87
C LEU A 662 17.02 17.74 -21.50
N SER A 663 16.84 18.05 -20.22
CA SER A 663 15.90 19.08 -19.77
C SER A 663 16.33 20.48 -20.24
N LYS A 664 17.63 20.81 -20.12
CA LYS A 664 18.18 22.06 -20.66
C LYS A 664 18.00 22.17 -22.17
N LEU A 665 18.23 21.07 -22.90
CA LEU A 665 17.98 21.02 -24.35
C LEU A 665 16.49 21.16 -24.66
N GLN A 666 15.59 20.51 -23.92
CA GLN A 666 14.14 20.71 -24.08
C GLN A 666 13.72 22.17 -23.82
N GLY A 667 14.27 22.81 -22.78
CA GLY A 667 14.03 24.23 -22.52
C GLY A 667 14.51 25.12 -23.67
N LEU A 668 15.73 24.88 -24.18
CA LEU A 668 16.31 25.60 -25.33
C LEU A 668 15.50 25.41 -26.62
N PHE A 669 15.07 24.18 -26.92
CA PHE A 669 14.25 23.89 -28.11
C PHE A 669 12.79 24.32 -27.96
N ALA A 670 12.25 24.35 -26.73
CA ALA A 670 10.91 24.90 -26.46
C ALA A 670 10.88 26.42 -26.69
N THR A 671 11.94 27.15 -26.30
CA THR A 671 12.10 28.57 -26.62
C THR A 671 12.23 28.84 -28.13
N GLN A 672 12.61 27.84 -28.94
CA GLN A 672 12.69 27.92 -30.41
C GLN A 672 11.48 27.31 -31.14
N SER A 673 10.43 26.91 -30.42
CA SER A 673 9.24 26.29 -31.02
C SER A 673 8.48 27.18 -32.02
N HIS A 674 8.72 28.49 -32.01
CA HIS A 674 8.21 29.44 -33.00
C HIS A 674 8.79 29.24 -34.41
N LEU A 675 9.97 28.60 -34.54
CA LEU A 675 10.56 28.27 -35.84
C LEU A 675 9.92 27.04 -36.51
N TRP A 676 9.13 26.25 -35.77
CA TRP A 676 8.59 24.96 -36.22
C TRP A 676 7.04 24.91 -36.19
N ARG A 677 6.38 26.02 -35.83
CA ARG A 677 4.90 26.16 -35.77
C ARG A 677 4.28 26.90 -36.97
N ARG A 678 5.06 27.20 -38.02
CA ARG A 678 4.51 27.56 -39.34
C ARG A 678 4.60 26.35 -40.26
N GLY A 679 3.53 25.57 -40.30
CA GLY A 679 3.28 24.44 -41.17
C GLY A 679 1.81 24.11 -41.11
#